data_AF-A0A285CD68-F1
#
_entry.id   AF-A0A285CD68-F1
#
_cell.length_a   1.000
_cell.length_b   1.000
_cell.length_c   1.000
_cell.angle_alpha   90.00
_cell.angle_beta   90.00
_cell.angle_gamma   90.00
#
_symmetry.space_group_name_H-M   'P 1'
#
loop_
_entity.id
_entity.type
_entity.pdbx_description
1 polymer ?
#
loop_
_entity_poly.entity_id
_entity_poly.type
_entity_poly.pdbx_seq_one_letter_code
_entity_poly.pdbx_strand_id
1 'polypeptide(L)'
;MHTPHDPYVRVRGAREHNLRNVDVDIPRDVLVVFTGVSGSGKSSLAFGTVYAEAQRRYFESVAPYARRLIHQVGAPKVGEITGLPPAVSLEQRRAAPTSRSSVGTVTNLSNSLRMLFSRAGDYPEGAERLESDAFSPNTAAGACPACHGLGRVHRTSEELLVPDPSLSVRDGAIAAWPGAWQGKNLRDILDALGYDVDRPWRELPAEQREWILFTDEQPVVTVHPVRDADRIQRPYQGTYMSAHRYVMKTFSDSKSPTLRAKAERFLSSAPCPACGGSRLRPEALAVTFAGRTIAELAALPLTDLAGHLVADGETARVLTDDLRSRIAPVLELGLGYLSLDRATPTLSAGELQRLRLATQLRSGLFGVVYVLDEPSAGLHPADTEALLTVLARLKAAGNSVFVVEHHLDVVRGADWLVDVGPLAGEHGGRVLHSGPVAELASVEESATARYLFGRSPVPAREVRTPGGQLKVGPVSRHNLRAVTAEFPLGVLTAVTGVSGSGKSTLIGEITEELPGVGRLVSVDQRPIGRTPRSNLATYTGLFDVVRKEFAATEEARRRGFGVGRFSFNVSGGRCETCQGEGFVSVELLFLPSTYAPCPDCGGARYNPETLEVTYRGRNIAQVLDLTVESAADFFTDTPAVARSLRTLLDVGLGYLRLGQPATELSGGEAQRIKLASELQRGRRGHTLYLLDEPTTGLHPADVDVLMRQLHGLVDTGNTVIVVEHDMSVVAGADWVIDLGPGGGDQGGRIVAAGPPTEVARTEGSTTAAYLARALA
;
A
#
# COMPACT_ATOMS: atom_id res chain seq x y z
N MET A 1 -14.74 38.19 -26.88
CA MET A 1 -13.96 37.23 -27.69
C MET A 1 -14.55 35.86 -27.44
N HIS A 2 -15.16 35.22 -28.45
CA HIS A 2 -15.68 33.85 -28.34
C HIS A 2 -14.51 32.88 -28.18
N THR A 3 -14.49 32.10 -27.11
CA THR A 3 -13.59 30.95 -26.97
C THR A 3 -14.11 29.80 -27.85
N PRO A 4 -13.35 29.34 -28.86
CA PRO A 4 -13.77 28.28 -29.79
C PRO A 4 -13.74 26.87 -29.18
N HIS A 5 -13.47 26.74 -27.88
CA HIS A 5 -13.38 25.46 -27.18
C HIS A 5 -14.39 25.39 -26.05
N ASP A 6 -15.12 24.28 -26.00
CA ASP A 6 -16.09 23.96 -24.96
C ASP A 6 -15.48 24.03 -23.55
N PRO A 7 -15.85 24.99 -22.67
CA PRO A 7 -15.14 25.19 -21.40
C PRO A 7 -15.39 24.08 -20.37
N TYR A 8 -16.20 23.07 -20.68
CA TYR A 8 -16.56 22.01 -19.76
C TYR A 8 -16.22 20.63 -20.32
N VAL A 9 -15.83 19.72 -19.43
CA VAL A 9 -16.02 18.29 -19.61
C VAL A 9 -17.46 17.98 -19.23
N ARG A 10 -18.30 17.61 -20.19
CA ARG A 10 -19.70 17.25 -19.94
C ARG A 10 -19.83 15.74 -19.96
N VAL A 11 -20.20 15.16 -18.82
CA VAL A 11 -20.48 13.74 -18.68
C VAL A 11 -21.99 13.54 -18.72
N ARG A 12 -22.46 12.59 -19.54
CA ARG A 12 -23.88 12.26 -19.67
C ARG A 12 -24.14 10.77 -19.54
N GLY A 13 -25.10 10.40 -18.69
CA GLY A 13 -25.55 9.04 -18.46
C GLY A 13 -24.49 8.11 -17.88
N ALA A 14 -23.65 8.59 -16.96
CA ALA A 14 -22.64 7.77 -16.30
C ALA A 14 -23.27 6.76 -15.31
N ARG A 15 -22.92 5.49 -15.47
CA ARG A 15 -23.47 4.32 -14.75
C ARG A 15 -22.36 3.36 -14.29
N GLU A 16 -21.14 3.87 -14.20
CA GLU A 16 -19.99 3.09 -13.77
C GLU A 16 -20.14 2.73 -12.28
N HIS A 17 -19.99 1.44 -11.95
CA HIS A 17 -20.20 0.91 -10.59
C HIS A 17 -21.58 1.28 -9.99
N ASN A 18 -21.63 2.14 -8.97
CA ASN A 18 -22.85 2.56 -8.29
C ASN A 18 -23.42 3.90 -8.79
N LEU A 19 -22.82 4.53 -9.82
CA LEU A 19 -23.34 5.77 -10.38
C LEU A 19 -24.76 5.59 -10.94
N ARG A 20 -25.68 6.48 -10.57
CA ARG A 20 -27.10 6.41 -10.88
C ARG A 20 -27.46 7.28 -12.09
N ASN A 21 -26.95 6.92 -13.28
CA ASN A 21 -27.17 7.64 -14.54
C ASN A 21 -26.87 9.14 -14.41
N VAL A 22 -25.65 9.44 -13.95
CA VAL A 22 -25.20 10.79 -13.60
C VAL A 22 -24.93 11.62 -14.84
N ASP A 23 -25.47 12.84 -14.83
CA ASP A 23 -25.11 13.94 -15.72
C ASP A 23 -24.38 15.01 -14.91
N VAL A 24 -23.21 15.44 -15.36
CA VAL A 24 -22.44 16.49 -14.68
C VAL A 24 -21.62 17.32 -15.66
N ASP A 25 -21.56 18.62 -15.41
CA ASP A 25 -20.69 19.56 -16.12
C ASP A 25 -19.55 19.96 -15.20
N ILE A 26 -18.33 19.80 -15.70
CA ILE A 26 -17.10 20.00 -14.93
C ILE A 26 -16.20 20.99 -15.69
N PRO A 27 -15.90 22.17 -15.14
CA PRO A 27 -15.12 23.17 -15.86
C PRO A 27 -13.67 22.70 -16.10
N ARG A 28 -13.11 23.14 -17.23
CA ARG A 28 -11.70 22.98 -17.58
C ARG A 28 -10.87 24.14 -17.04
N ASP A 29 -9.55 23.94 -17.03
CA ASP A 29 -8.54 24.94 -16.70
C ASP A 29 -8.64 25.49 -15.27
N VAL A 30 -9.28 24.72 -14.38
CA VAL A 30 -9.47 25.03 -12.96
C VAL A 30 -9.16 23.83 -12.07
N LEU A 31 -9.03 24.09 -10.76
CA LEU A 31 -8.95 23.07 -9.73
C LEU A 31 -10.36 22.62 -9.34
N VAL A 32 -10.72 21.41 -9.75
CA VAL A 32 -11.98 20.76 -9.39
C VAL A 32 -11.70 19.71 -8.33
N VAL A 33 -12.44 19.77 -7.22
CA VAL A 33 -12.40 18.74 -6.18
C VAL A 33 -13.67 17.88 -6.21
N PHE A 34 -13.52 16.56 -6.13
CA PHE A 34 -14.59 15.59 -6.00
C PHE A 34 -14.68 15.14 -4.54
N THR A 35 -15.81 15.40 -3.89
CA THR A 35 -16.07 15.05 -2.49
C THR A 35 -17.20 14.03 -2.36
N GLY A 36 -17.41 13.53 -1.13
CA GLY A 36 -18.39 12.52 -0.80
C GLY A 36 -17.86 11.53 0.23
N VAL A 37 -18.74 10.76 0.87
CA VAL A 37 -18.34 9.69 1.80
C VAL A 37 -17.62 8.53 1.07
N SER A 38 -16.88 7.70 1.80
CA SER A 38 -16.26 6.49 1.25
C SER A 38 -17.32 5.60 0.56
N GLY A 39 -17.08 5.19 -0.69
CA GLY A 39 -18.04 4.41 -1.46
C GLY A 39 -19.20 5.20 -2.09
N SER A 40 -19.22 6.53 -2.00
CA SER A 40 -20.25 7.39 -2.62
C SER A 40 -20.30 7.34 -4.14
N GLY A 41 -19.18 7.05 -4.81
CA GLY A 41 -19.05 7.07 -6.28
C GLY A 41 -18.09 8.12 -6.83
N LYS A 42 -17.43 8.92 -5.95
CA LYS A 42 -16.38 9.90 -6.29
C LYS A 42 -15.33 9.36 -7.27
N SER A 43 -14.69 8.23 -6.93
CA SER A 43 -13.65 7.61 -7.76
C SER A 43 -14.23 6.91 -8.99
N SER A 44 -15.46 6.40 -8.92
CA SER A 44 -16.17 5.85 -10.08
C SER A 44 -16.43 6.92 -11.15
N LEU A 45 -16.70 8.15 -10.73
CA LEU A 45 -16.87 9.29 -11.64
C LEU A 45 -15.52 9.82 -12.15
N ALA A 46 -14.58 10.17 -11.26
CA ALA A 46 -13.32 10.78 -11.65
C ALA A 46 -12.38 9.80 -12.38
N PHE A 47 -12.17 8.59 -11.83
CA PHE A 47 -11.25 7.60 -12.41
C PHE A 47 -11.98 6.61 -13.32
N GLY A 48 -13.05 5.99 -12.82
CA GLY A 48 -13.77 4.94 -13.53
C GLY A 48 -14.48 5.43 -14.80
N THR A 49 -14.84 6.72 -14.86
CA THR A 49 -15.56 7.31 -15.99
C THR A 49 -14.67 8.29 -16.75
N VAL A 50 -14.27 9.41 -16.12
CA VAL A 50 -13.57 10.51 -16.82
C VAL A 50 -12.17 10.10 -17.27
N TYR A 51 -11.30 9.66 -16.34
CA TYR A 51 -9.94 9.23 -16.68
C TYR A 51 -9.93 8.02 -17.62
N ALA A 52 -10.71 6.98 -17.29
CA ALA A 52 -10.77 5.76 -18.08
C ALA A 52 -11.21 6.03 -19.53
N GLU A 53 -12.20 6.91 -19.75
CA GLU A 53 -12.65 7.26 -21.09
C GLU A 53 -11.62 8.12 -21.84
N ALA A 54 -10.94 9.06 -21.16
CA ALA A 54 -9.86 9.83 -21.77
C ALA A 54 -8.71 8.92 -22.22
N GLN A 55 -8.31 7.98 -21.36
CA GLN A 55 -7.25 7.02 -21.63
C GLN A 55 -7.63 6.09 -22.80
N ARG A 56 -8.88 5.58 -22.81
CA ARG A 56 -9.41 4.74 -23.89
C ARG A 56 -9.36 5.45 -25.23
N ARG A 57 -9.93 6.66 -25.32
CA ARG A 57 -9.95 7.47 -26.55
C ARG A 57 -8.53 7.77 -27.06
N TYR A 58 -7.63 8.11 -26.15
CA TYR A 58 -6.24 8.42 -26.50
C TYR A 58 -5.53 7.19 -27.09
N PHE A 59 -5.58 6.03 -26.42
CA PHE A 59 -4.88 4.85 -26.92
C PHE A 59 -5.52 4.25 -28.18
N GLU A 60 -6.84 4.28 -28.31
CA GLU A 60 -7.51 3.87 -29.56
C GLU A 60 -7.05 4.70 -30.76
N SER A 61 -6.63 5.94 -30.52
CA SER A 61 -6.13 6.87 -31.54
C SER A 61 -4.63 6.70 -31.81
N VAL A 62 -3.81 6.54 -30.76
CA VAL A 62 -2.33 6.55 -30.87
C VAL A 62 -1.75 5.18 -31.22
N ALA A 63 -2.33 4.09 -30.74
CA ALA A 63 -1.77 2.74 -30.90
C ALA A 63 -2.83 1.75 -31.41
N PRO A 64 -3.00 1.61 -32.75
CA PRO A 64 -4.01 0.70 -33.31
C PRO A 64 -3.89 -0.76 -32.84
N TYR A 65 -2.68 -1.24 -32.52
CA TYR A 65 -2.46 -2.58 -31.98
C TYR A 65 -2.96 -2.73 -30.53
N ALA A 66 -3.00 -1.64 -29.75
CA ALA A 66 -3.47 -1.65 -28.37
C ALA A 66 -5.00 -1.80 -28.27
N ARG A 67 -5.74 -1.54 -29.37
CA ARG A 67 -7.21 -1.64 -29.41
C ARG A 67 -7.71 -2.99 -28.91
N ARG A 68 -7.12 -4.10 -29.39
CA ARG A 68 -7.53 -5.47 -28.96
C ARG A 68 -7.32 -5.71 -27.47
N LEU A 69 -6.24 -5.17 -26.90
CA LEU A 69 -5.92 -5.32 -25.48
C LEU A 69 -6.85 -4.45 -24.61
N ILE A 70 -7.18 -3.23 -25.06
CA ILE A 70 -8.08 -2.31 -24.35
C ILE A 70 -9.52 -2.85 -24.32
N HIS A 71 -9.98 -3.47 -25.40
CA HIS A 71 -11.31 -4.10 -25.43
C HIS A 71 -11.47 -5.24 -24.41
N GLN A 72 -10.37 -5.88 -23.97
CA GLN A 72 -10.44 -6.92 -22.92
C GLN A 72 -10.67 -6.33 -21.52
N VAL A 73 -10.26 -5.08 -21.29
CA VAL A 73 -10.48 -4.37 -20.01
C VAL A 73 -11.93 -3.88 -19.89
N GLY A 74 -12.59 -3.62 -21.02
CA GLY A 74 -13.96 -3.10 -21.09
C GLY A 74 -14.03 -1.57 -21.20
N ALA A 75 -15.12 -1.06 -21.76
CA ALA A 75 -15.38 0.37 -21.85
C ALA A 75 -16.12 0.87 -20.59
N PRO A 76 -15.85 2.11 -20.12
CA PRO A 76 -16.65 2.73 -19.06
C PRO A 76 -18.13 2.78 -19.42
N LYS A 77 -19.00 2.53 -18.45
CA LYS A 77 -20.45 2.59 -18.63
C LYS A 77 -20.93 4.05 -18.60
N VAL A 78 -20.80 4.75 -19.71
CA VAL A 78 -21.24 6.14 -19.88
C VAL A 78 -21.93 6.32 -21.23
N GLY A 79 -22.92 7.22 -21.30
CA GLY A 79 -23.62 7.54 -22.54
C GLY A 79 -22.76 8.38 -23.47
N GLU A 80 -22.36 9.56 -23.00
CA GLU A 80 -21.53 10.49 -23.76
C GLU A 80 -20.59 11.28 -22.84
N ILE A 81 -19.39 11.58 -23.33
CA ILE A 81 -18.54 12.61 -22.72
C ILE A 81 -18.03 13.56 -23.80
N THR A 82 -18.32 14.86 -23.67
CA THR A 82 -17.82 15.92 -24.57
C THR A 82 -16.83 16.84 -23.87
N GLY A 83 -15.99 17.52 -24.64
CA GLY A 83 -14.99 18.46 -24.12
C GLY A 83 -13.82 17.82 -23.35
N LEU A 84 -13.70 16.48 -23.30
CA LEU A 84 -12.69 15.74 -22.54
C LEU A 84 -11.30 15.77 -23.22
N PRO A 85 -10.28 16.43 -22.62
CA PRO A 85 -8.89 16.36 -23.07
C PRO A 85 -8.23 15.02 -22.73
N PRO A 86 -7.00 14.75 -23.23
CA PRO A 86 -6.17 13.67 -22.73
C PRO A 86 -5.94 13.80 -21.21
N ALA A 87 -5.89 12.67 -20.51
CA ALA A 87 -5.77 12.66 -19.06
C ALA A 87 -4.53 11.91 -18.57
N VAL A 88 -3.98 12.38 -17.44
CA VAL A 88 -2.87 11.77 -16.72
C VAL A 88 -3.34 11.47 -15.30
N SER A 89 -3.30 10.20 -14.89
CA SER A 89 -3.64 9.85 -13.52
C SER A 89 -2.41 9.81 -12.60
N LEU A 90 -2.62 10.27 -11.37
CA LEU A 90 -1.72 10.08 -10.25
C LEU A 90 -2.48 9.31 -9.16
N GLU A 91 -2.73 8.03 -9.42
CA GLU A 91 -3.39 7.14 -8.47
C GLU A 91 -2.46 6.73 -7.32
N GLN A 92 -3.06 6.49 -6.14
CA GLN A 92 -2.40 5.84 -5.01
C GLN A 92 -2.08 4.37 -5.28
N ARG A 93 -2.67 3.77 -6.32
CA ARG A 93 -2.53 2.33 -6.60
C ARG A 93 -1.06 1.94 -6.75
N ARG A 94 -0.69 0.96 -5.93
CA ARG A 94 0.66 0.43 -5.82
C ARG A 94 0.98 -0.40 -7.06
N ALA A 95 1.61 0.20 -8.07
CA ALA A 95 2.51 -0.59 -8.90
C ALA A 95 3.50 -1.25 -7.94
N ALA A 96 3.64 -2.58 -7.97
CA ALA A 96 4.46 -3.30 -6.99
C ALA A 96 5.87 -2.70 -7.01
N PRO A 97 6.28 -1.95 -5.96
CA PRO A 97 7.54 -1.23 -6.00
C PRO A 97 8.65 -2.28 -6.05
N THR A 98 9.55 -2.11 -7.01
CA THR A 98 10.71 -3.00 -7.16
C THR A 98 11.87 -2.42 -6.36
N SER A 99 12.72 -3.28 -5.80
CA SER A 99 13.94 -2.87 -5.09
C SER A 99 14.94 -2.12 -5.99
N ARG A 100 14.73 -2.10 -7.30
CA ARG A 100 15.57 -1.39 -8.29
C ARG A 100 15.14 0.06 -8.54
N SER A 101 13.92 0.44 -8.14
CA SER A 101 13.46 1.83 -8.21
C SER A 101 13.84 2.58 -6.94
N SER A 102 14.30 3.82 -7.10
CA SER A 102 14.59 4.76 -6.02
C SER A 102 13.92 6.12 -6.25
N VAL A 103 13.94 7.00 -5.25
CA VAL A 103 13.51 8.40 -5.35
C VAL A 103 14.08 9.09 -6.58
N GLY A 104 15.38 8.94 -6.83
CA GLY A 104 16.05 9.55 -7.98
C GLY A 104 15.60 9.01 -9.34
N THR A 105 15.13 7.75 -9.40
CA THR A 105 14.51 7.20 -10.62
C THR A 105 13.08 7.72 -10.84
N VAL A 106 12.26 7.81 -9.78
CA VAL A 106 10.87 8.30 -9.87
C VAL A 106 10.81 9.77 -10.26
N THR A 107 11.80 10.54 -9.84
CA THR A 107 11.92 11.98 -10.09
C THR A 107 12.74 12.33 -11.33
N ASN A 108 13.33 11.35 -12.00
CA ASN A 108 14.35 11.52 -13.04
C ASN A 108 15.61 12.32 -12.62
N LEU A 109 15.76 12.67 -11.34
CA LEU A 109 16.92 13.40 -10.81
C LEU A 109 18.22 12.61 -10.97
N SER A 110 18.16 11.28 -10.83
CA SER A 110 19.34 10.43 -11.06
C SER A 110 19.86 10.54 -12.49
N ASN A 111 19.00 10.82 -13.48
CA ASN A 111 19.47 11.00 -14.85
C ASN A 111 20.30 12.28 -15.01
N SER A 112 19.78 13.40 -14.51
CA SER A 112 20.48 14.69 -14.53
C SER A 112 21.80 14.61 -13.74
N LEU A 113 21.83 13.94 -12.58
CA LEU A 113 23.06 13.73 -11.81
C LEU A 113 24.09 12.90 -12.58
N ARG A 114 23.69 11.81 -13.25
CA ARG A 114 24.60 11.01 -14.09
C ARG A 114 25.17 11.81 -15.26
N MET A 115 24.35 12.65 -15.88
CA MET A 115 24.80 13.55 -16.94
C MET A 115 25.82 14.58 -16.43
N LEU A 116 25.60 15.13 -15.22
CA LEU A 116 26.57 16.03 -14.57
C LEU A 116 27.94 15.36 -14.40
N PHE A 117 27.99 14.14 -13.84
CA PHE A 117 29.26 13.42 -13.66
C PHE A 117 29.94 13.10 -15.00
N SER A 118 29.20 12.62 -15.99
CA SER A 118 29.74 12.33 -17.32
C SER A 118 30.30 13.56 -18.03
N ARG A 119 29.65 14.73 -17.88
CA ARG A 119 29.95 15.94 -18.67
C ARG A 119 30.80 16.98 -17.93
N ALA A 120 30.77 17.00 -16.61
CA ALA A 120 31.41 18.02 -15.79
C ALA A 120 32.08 17.47 -14.53
N GLY A 121 32.14 16.15 -14.34
CA GLY A 121 32.90 15.54 -13.24
C GLY A 121 34.41 15.69 -13.44
N ASP A 122 35.14 15.69 -12.34
CA ASP A 122 36.59 15.63 -12.27
C ASP A 122 37.04 14.18 -12.42
N TYR A 123 37.76 13.90 -13.51
CA TYR A 123 38.29 12.57 -13.83
C TYR A 123 39.74 12.44 -13.34
N PRO A 124 40.15 11.25 -12.88
CA PRO A 124 41.56 10.95 -12.64
C PRO A 124 42.40 11.15 -13.92
N GLU A 125 43.67 11.52 -13.75
CA GLU A 125 44.59 11.72 -14.86
C GLU A 125 44.72 10.43 -15.70
N GLY A 126 44.56 10.55 -17.02
CA GLY A 126 44.63 9.42 -17.95
C GLY A 126 43.40 8.52 -17.99
N ALA A 127 42.35 8.79 -17.21
CA ALA A 127 41.11 8.03 -17.24
C ALA A 127 40.30 8.29 -18.53
N GLU A 128 39.67 7.24 -19.06
CA GLU A 128 38.75 7.37 -20.18
C GLU A 128 37.46 8.09 -19.76
N ARG A 129 36.90 8.88 -20.68
CA ARG A 129 35.62 9.55 -20.48
C ARG A 129 34.50 8.51 -20.36
N LEU A 130 33.75 8.58 -19.26
CA LEU A 130 32.61 7.70 -19.04
C LEU A 130 31.30 8.35 -19.51
N GLU A 131 30.48 7.60 -20.25
CA GLU A 131 29.11 8.01 -20.59
C GLU A 131 28.17 7.91 -19.38
N SER A 132 27.03 8.61 -19.44
CA SER A 132 26.08 8.69 -18.31
C SER A 132 25.57 7.34 -17.80
N ASP A 133 25.56 6.31 -18.65
CA ASP A 133 25.14 4.95 -18.26
C ASP A 133 26.16 4.24 -17.37
N ALA A 134 27.44 4.60 -17.42
CA ALA A 134 28.45 4.07 -16.50
C ALA A 134 28.23 4.52 -15.04
N PHE A 135 27.42 5.57 -14.84
CA PHE A 135 27.06 6.08 -13.52
C PHE A 135 25.71 5.56 -13.01
N SER A 136 25.15 4.54 -13.66
CA SER A 136 23.86 3.94 -13.26
C SER A 136 24.05 2.56 -12.62
N PRO A 137 23.46 2.31 -11.43
CA PRO A 137 23.46 0.97 -10.85
C PRO A 137 22.50 0.01 -11.56
N ASN A 138 21.72 0.49 -12.54
CA ASN A 138 20.73 -0.30 -13.27
C ASN A 138 21.17 -0.69 -14.69
N THR A 139 22.39 -0.33 -15.10
CA THR A 139 22.98 -0.69 -16.41
C THR A 139 24.14 -1.66 -16.20
N ALA A 140 24.41 -2.52 -17.19
CA ALA A 140 25.57 -3.42 -17.14
C ALA A 140 26.91 -2.65 -17.12
N ALA A 141 26.93 -1.46 -17.72
CA ALA A 141 28.09 -0.57 -17.79
C ALA A 141 28.47 0.00 -16.41
N GLY A 142 27.48 0.42 -15.61
CA GLY A 142 27.74 1.09 -14.33
C GLY A 142 27.58 0.22 -13.09
N ALA A 143 26.79 -0.85 -13.16
CA ALA A 143 26.52 -1.69 -12.00
C ALA A 143 27.78 -2.43 -11.50
N CYS A 144 27.96 -2.46 -10.18
CA CYS A 144 28.94 -3.32 -9.55
C CYS A 144 28.69 -4.79 -9.95
N PRO A 145 29.67 -5.51 -10.52
CA PRO A 145 29.48 -6.86 -11.03
C PRO A 145 29.21 -7.89 -9.93
N ALA A 146 29.69 -7.65 -8.70
CA ALA A 146 29.53 -8.58 -7.59
C ALA A 146 28.10 -8.59 -6.99
N CYS A 147 27.41 -7.44 -6.99
CA CYS A 147 26.05 -7.34 -6.46
C CYS A 147 25.01 -6.96 -7.53
N HIS A 148 25.41 -6.89 -8.81
CA HIS A 148 24.58 -6.48 -9.94
C HIS A 148 23.81 -5.17 -9.70
N GLY A 149 24.47 -4.22 -9.02
CA GLY A 149 23.90 -2.90 -8.71
C GLY A 149 22.91 -2.85 -7.55
N LEU A 150 22.76 -3.94 -6.78
CA LEU A 150 21.92 -3.98 -5.58
C LEU A 150 22.58 -3.28 -4.37
N GLY A 151 23.91 -3.26 -4.31
CA GLY A 151 24.69 -2.67 -3.20
C GLY A 151 24.74 -3.55 -1.96
N ARG A 152 23.96 -4.63 -1.91
CA ARG A 152 24.00 -5.62 -0.84
C ARG A 152 24.22 -7.00 -1.42
N VAL A 153 24.83 -7.87 -0.62
CA VAL A 153 24.94 -9.29 -0.92
C VAL A 153 24.13 -10.03 0.12
N HIS A 154 23.27 -10.93 -0.36
CA HIS A 154 22.48 -11.81 0.49
C HIS A 154 23.23 -13.13 0.65
N ARG A 155 23.38 -13.58 1.89
CA ARG A 155 24.07 -14.84 2.24
C ARG A 155 23.26 -15.63 3.24
N THR A 156 23.24 -16.94 3.11
CA THR A 156 22.72 -17.85 4.13
C THR A 156 23.84 -18.28 5.07
N SER A 157 23.51 -18.73 6.28
CA SER A 157 24.43 -19.42 7.19
C SER A 157 23.74 -20.66 7.75
N GLU A 158 24.51 -21.60 8.33
CA GLU A 158 23.94 -22.79 8.96
C GLU A 158 22.95 -22.41 10.07
N GLU A 159 23.31 -21.45 10.93
CA GLU A 159 22.45 -20.96 12.02
C GLU A 159 21.12 -20.39 11.52
N LEU A 160 21.13 -19.70 10.38
CA LEU A 160 19.90 -19.19 9.78
C LEU A 160 19.07 -20.33 9.19
N LEU A 161 19.70 -21.24 8.43
CA LEU A 161 19.00 -22.33 7.75
C LEU A 161 18.45 -23.40 8.72
N VAL A 162 19.14 -23.59 9.86
CA VAL A 162 18.85 -24.56 10.92
C VAL A 162 18.85 -23.84 12.29
N PRO A 163 17.74 -23.18 12.67
CA PRO A 163 17.65 -22.44 13.93
C PRO A 163 17.69 -23.33 15.18
N ASP A 164 17.21 -24.56 15.07
CA ASP A 164 17.23 -25.55 16.16
C ASP A 164 18.02 -26.80 15.74
N PRO A 165 19.33 -26.87 16.05
CA PRO A 165 20.18 -27.98 15.66
C PRO A 165 19.99 -29.23 16.56
N SER A 166 19.06 -29.20 17.52
CA SER A 166 18.70 -30.38 18.33
C SER A 166 17.73 -31.32 17.62
N LEU A 167 17.03 -30.84 16.60
CA LEU A 167 16.09 -31.62 15.80
C LEU A 167 16.82 -32.46 14.75
N SER A 168 16.19 -33.55 14.32
CA SER A 168 16.63 -34.31 13.14
C SER A 168 16.15 -33.66 11.84
N VAL A 169 16.70 -34.10 10.69
CA VAL A 169 16.16 -33.67 9.38
C VAL A 169 14.70 -34.10 9.22
N ARG A 170 14.31 -35.25 9.79
CA ARG A 170 12.93 -35.73 9.77
C ARG A 170 11.98 -34.86 10.57
N ASP A 171 12.42 -34.37 11.73
CA ASP A 171 11.67 -33.50 12.62
C ASP A 171 11.68 -32.02 12.19
N GLY A 172 12.38 -31.70 11.09
CA GLY A 172 12.34 -30.39 10.46
C GLY A 172 13.45 -29.44 10.91
N ALA A 173 14.64 -29.96 11.25
CA ALA A 173 15.82 -29.13 11.59
C ALA A 173 16.10 -28.05 10.53
N ILE A 174 16.01 -28.40 9.23
CA ILE A 174 16.22 -27.46 8.12
C ILE A 174 14.94 -26.62 7.91
N ALA A 175 14.77 -25.59 8.73
CA ALA A 175 13.61 -24.70 8.70
C ALA A 175 13.46 -23.95 7.36
N ALA A 176 14.55 -23.79 6.61
CA ALA A 176 14.58 -23.10 5.33
C ALA A 176 13.93 -23.85 4.16
N TRP A 177 13.70 -25.16 4.29
CA TRP A 177 13.13 -25.97 3.22
C TRP A 177 11.63 -25.69 2.97
N PRO A 178 11.13 -26.00 1.77
CA PRO A 178 9.72 -25.84 1.45
C PRO A 178 8.84 -26.72 2.33
N GLY A 179 7.64 -26.24 2.67
CA GLY A 179 6.65 -27.04 3.39
C GLY A 179 5.97 -28.11 2.52
N ALA A 180 5.08 -28.88 3.16
CA ALA A 180 4.24 -29.88 2.51
C ALA A 180 5.04 -30.94 1.74
N TRP A 181 4.63 -31.26 0.50
CA TRP A 181 5.20 -32.35 -0.27
C TRP A 181 6.66 -32.13 -0.67
N GLN A 182 7.05 -30.90 -1.01
CA GLN A 182 8.41 -30.61 -1.51
C GLN A 182 9.48 -30.81 -0.42
N GLY A 183 9.21 -30.37 0.83
CA GLY A 183 10.13 -30.63 1.95
C GLY A 183 10.24 -32.12 2.26
N LYS A 184 9.10 -32.84 2.23
CA LYS A 184 9.11 -34.31 2.36
C LYS A 184 9.97 -34.93 1.25
N ASN A 185 9.83 -34.48 0.01
CA ASN A 185 10.61 -35.01 -1.11
C ASN A 185 12.12 -34.80 -0.92
N LEU A 186 12.58 -33.62 -0.53
CA LEU A 186 14.02 -33.37 -0.29
C LEU A 186 14.58 -34.25 0.83
N ARG A 187 13.79 -34.49 1.88
CA ARG A 187 14.14 -35.45 2.94
C ARG A 187 14.21 -36.88 2.43
N ASP A 188 13.20 -37.33 1.67
CA ASP A 188 13.17 -38.69 1.10
C ASP A 188 14.35 -38.91 0.12
N ILE A 189 14.81 -37.86 -0.55
CA ILE A 189 16.02 -37.88 -1.41
C ILE A 189 17.30 -38.06 -0.58
N LEU A 190 17.45 -37.35 0.54
CA LEU A 190 18.61 -37.51 1.43
C LEU A 190 18.68 -38.93 2.00
N ASP A 191 17.54 -39.49 2.42
CA ASP A 191 17.43 -40.88 2.89
C ASP A 191 17.88 -41.87 1.80
N ALA A 192 17.41 -41.68 0.55
CA ALA A 192 17.82 -42.49 -0.60
C ALA A 192 19.32 -42.34 -0.97
N LEU A 193 19.94 -41.20 -0.63
CA LEU A 193 21.37 -40.94 -0.79
C LEU A 193 22.21 -41.51 0.38
N GLY A 194 21.57 -42.09 1.41
CA GLY A 194 22.24 -42.73 2.54
C GLY A 194 22.60 -41.78 3.70
N TYR A 195 22.00 -40.58 3.75
CA TYR A 195 22.17 -39.68 4.90
C TYR A 195 21.24 -40.10 6.06
N ASP A 196 21.75 -40.05 7.28
CA ASP A 196 20.98 -40.35 8.50
C ASP A 196 20.04 -39.18 8.83
N VAL A 197 18.80 -39.24 8.35
CA VAL A 197 17.80 -38.17 8.52
C VAL A 197 17.13 -38.15 9.89
N ASP A 198 17.35 -39.17 10.72
CA ASP A 198 16.73 -39.37 12.03
C ASP A 198 17.65 -38.92 13.18
N ARG A 199 18.95 -38.75 12.91
CA ARG A 199 19.91 -38.20 13.87
C ARG A 199 19.72 -36.69 14.10
N PRO A 200 19.87 -36.19 15.34
CA PRO A 200 19.93 -34.76 15.61
C PRO A 200 20.97 -34.05 14.74
N TRP A 201 20.60 -32.89 14.18
CA TRP A 201 21.42 -32.17 13.20
C TRP A 201 22.84 -31.91 13.70
N ARG A 202 23.00 -31.44 14.94
CA ARG A 202 24.31 -31.18 15.57
C ARG A 202 25.24 -32.39 15.64
N GLU A 203 24.70 -33.61 15.56
CA GLU A 203 25.46 -34.87 15.64
C GLU A 203 25.84 -35.41 14.25
N LEU A 204 25.40 -34.77 13.16
CA LEU A 204 25.85 -35.08 11.81
C LEU A 204 27.29 -34.57 11.57
N PRO A 205 28.11 -35.32 10.82
CA PRO A 205 29.43 -34.86 10.40
C PRO A 205 29.36 -33.50 9.69
N ALA A 206 30.34 -32.62 9.95
CA ALA A 206 30.36 -31.27 9.38
C ALA A 206 30.33 -31.27 7.84
N GLU A 207 31.02 -32.21 7.20
CA GLU A 207 31.02 -32.37 5.74
C GLU A 207 29.63 -32.70 5.18
N GLN A 208 28.85 -33.53 5.89
CA GLN A 208 27.48 -33.86 5.49
C GLN A 208 26.56 -32.65 5.66
N ARG A 209 26.68 -31.92 6.76
CA ARG A 209 25.92 -30.69 7.01
C ARG A 209 26.21 -29.63 5.93
N GLU A 210 27.49 -29.42 5.61
CA GLU A 210 27.92 -28.50 4.57
C GLU A 210 27.36 -28.88 3.19
N TRP A 211 27.46 -30.16 2.81
CA TRP A 211 26.93 -30.64 1.53
C TRP A 211 25.41 -30.47 1.46
N ILE A 212 24.68 -30.86 2.52
CA ILE A 212 23.21 -30.73 2.58
C ILE A 212 22.79 -29.26 2.42
N LEU A 213 23.47 -28.33 3.10
CA LEU A 213 23.05 -26.93 3.13
C LEU A 213 23.52 -26.13 1.92
N PHE A 214 24.74 -26.34 1.41
CA PHE A 214 25.40 -25.38 0.51
C PHE A 214 25.84 -25.94 -0.84
N THR A 215 25.74 -27.26 -1.09
CA THR A 215 26.21 -27.84 -2.36
C THR A 215 25.52 -27.24 -3.59
N ASP A 216 26.30 -27.12 -4.68
CA ASP A 216 25.80 -26.80 -6.02
C ASP A 216 25.41 -28.06 -6.83
N GLU A 217 25.61 -29.25 -6.26
CA GLU A 217 25.19 -30.50 -6.89
C GLU A 217 23.65 -30.66 -6.87
N GLN A 218 23.12 -31.31 -7.91
CA GLN A 218 21.68 -31.63 -8.02
C GLN A 218 21.48 -33.09 -8.45
N PRO A 219 21.90 -34.07 -7.62
CA PRO A 219 21.72 -35.48 -7.94
C PRO A 219 20.24 -35.81 -8.17
N VAL A 220 19.99 -36.67 -9.14
CA VAL A 220 18.67 -37.23 -9.40
C VAL A 220 18.67 -38.66 -8.88
N VAL A 221 17.75 -38.95 -7.96
CA VAL A 221 17.63 -40.28 -7.34
C VAL A 221 16.23 -40.83 -7.49
N THR A 222 16.13 -42.16 -7.50
CA THR A 222 14.84 -42.85 -7.49
C THR A 222 14.33 -42.87 -6.05
N VAL A 223 13.26 -42.13 -5.78
CA VAL A 223 12.63 -42.08 -4.46
C VAL A 223 11.50 -43.11 -4.39
N HIS A 224 11.52 -43.95 -3.37
CA HIS A 224 10.47 -44.92 -3.05
C HIS A 224 9.63 -44.40 -1.87
N PRO A 225 8.52 -43.68 -2.11
CA PRO A 225 7.80 -43.01 -1.03
C PRO A 225 7.02 -44.02 -0.17
N VAL A 226 7.32 -44.06 1.13
CA VAL A 226 6.46 -44.74 2.12
C VAL A 226 5.20 -43.89 2.34
N ARG A 227 4.02 -44.45 2.02
CA ARG A 227 2.69 -43.84 2.13
C ARG A 227 1.72 -44.83 2.79
N ASP A 228 0.61 -44.32 3.33
CA ASP A 228 -0.48 -45.12 3.88
C ASP A 228 -0.98 -46.18 2.87
N ALA A 229 -1.49 -47.31 3.37
CA ALA A 229 -1.78 -48.54 2.61
C ALA A 229 -2.73 -48.34 1.41
N ASP A 230 -3.48 -47.25 1.41
CA ASP A 230 -4.50 -46.82 0.45
C ASP A 230 -3.98 -45.86 -0.64
N ARG A 231 -2.69 -45.48 -0.64
CA ARG A 231 -2.10 -44.58 -1.64
C ARG A 231 -1.17 -45.29 -2.63
N ILE A 232 -1.25 -44.89 -3.90
CA ILE A 232 -0.38 -45.39 -4.99
C ILE A 232 1.10 -45.15 -4.64
N GLN A 233 1.85 -46.25 -4.47
CA GLN A 233 3.29 -46.28 -4.19
C GLN A 233 4.11 -46.43 -5.47
N ARG A 234 4.10 -45.41 -6.32
CA ARG A 234 4.98 -45.39 -7.51
C ARG A 234 6.28 -44.67 -7.18
N PRO A 235 7.44 -45.27 -7.50
CA PRO A 235 8.70 -44.56 -7.43
C PRO A 235 8.71 -43.41 -8.45
N TYR A 236 9.46 -42.37 -8.13
CA TYR A 236 9.62 -41.21 -9.00
C TYR A 236 11.06 -40.71 -8.94
N GLN A 237 11.50 -40.01 -9.99
CA GLN A 237 12.81 -39.37 -10.01
C GLN A 237 12.72 -38.04 -9.26
N GLY A 238 13.44 -37.94 -8.15
CA GLY A 238 13.56 -36.72 -7.35
C GLY A 238 14.91 -36.06 -7.59
N THR A 239 14.91 -34.75 -7.84
CA THR A 239 16.13 -33.95 -7.97
C THR A 239 16.43 -33.25 -6.65
N TYR A 240 17.61 -33.48 -6.09
CA TYR A 240 18.03 -32.81 -4.86
C TYR A 240 18.28 -31.32 -5.10
N MET A 241 18.03 -30.51 -4.08
CA MET A 241 18.39 -29.11 -4.03
C MET A 241 18.77 -28.72 -2.60
N SER A 242 19.96 -28.16 -2.43
CA SER A 242 20.46 -27.69 -1.15
C SER A 242 19.58 -26.57 -0.57
N ALA A 243 19.61 -26.42 0.75
CA ALA A 243 18.81 -25.39 1.45
C ALA A 243 19.18 -23.97 0.98
N HIS A 244 20.47 -23.67 0.85
CA HIS A 244 20.98 -22.41 0.30
C HIS A 244 20.41 -22.13 -1.10
N ARG A 245 20.50 -23.11 -2.02
CA ARG A 245 20.01 -22.93 -3.39
C ARG A 245 18.51 -22.70 -3.44
N TYR A 246 17.74 -23.45 -2.64
CA TYR A 246 16.30 -23.25 -2.55
C TYR A 246 15.96 -21.83 -2.08
N VAL A 247 16.62 -21.35 -1.02
CA VAL A 247 16.40 -20.00 -0.48
C VAL A 247 16.76 -18.94 -1.51
N MET A 248 17.95 -19.01 -2.11
CA MET A 248 18.43 -18.02 -3.09
C MET A 248 17.55 -17.97 -4.35
N LYS A 249 17.16 -19.14 -4.87
CA LYS A 249 16.25 -19.24 -6.02
C LYS A 249 14.87 -18.69 -5.68
N THR A 250 14.34 -19.03 -4.51
CA THR A 250 13.02 -18.54 -4.05
C THR A 250 13.05 -17.03 -3.83
N PHE A 251 14.12 -16.49 -3.27
CA PHE A 251 14.28 -15.05 -3.06
C PHE A 251 14.38 -14.27 -4.39
N SER A 252 15.12 -14.80 -5.36
CA SER A 252 15.41 -14.12 -6.64
C SER A 252 14.29 -14.25 -7.67
N ASP A 253 13.76 -15.46 -7.85
CA ASP A 253 12.91 -15.79 -9.01
C ASP A 253 11.42 -15.81 -8.66
N SER A 254 11.06 -15.92 -7.37
CA SER A 254 9.66 -16.08 -6.98
C SER A 254 8.85 -14.81 -7.21
N LYS A 255 7.82 -14.92 -8.05
CA LYS A 255 6.81 -13.88 -8.22
C LYS A 255 6.00 -13.63 -6.94
N SER A 256 5.97 -14.58 -6.00
CA SER A 256 5.25 -14.48 -4.73
C SER A 256 6.03 -13.66 -3.68
N PRO A 257 5.54 -12.48 -3.26
CA PRO A 257 6.19 -11.67 -2.23
C PRO A 257 6.25 -12.40 -0.88
N THR A 258 5.24 -13.21 -0.57
CA THR A 258 5.16 -13.97 0.69
C THR A 258 6.22 -15.07 0.74
N LEU A 259 6.46 -15.75 -0.38
CA LEU A 259 7.54 -16.74 -0.47
C LEU A 259 8.91 -16.06 -0.42
N ARG A 260 9.08 -14.91 -1.09
CA ARG A 260 10.32 -14.10 -0.98
C ARG A 260 10.58 -13.65 0.46
N ALA A 261 9.58 -13.11 1.15
CA ALA A 261 9.71 -12.69 2.55
C ALA A 261 9.98 -13.85 3.51
N LYS A 262 9.46 -15.05 3.21
CA LYS A 262 9.82 -16.27 3.96
C LYS A 262 11.27 -16.66 3.73
N ALA A 263 11.73 -16.68 2.47
CA ALA A 263 13.12 -16.97 2.13
C ALA A 263 14.08 -15.93 2.73
N GLU A 264 13.69 -14.66 2.74
CA GLU A 264 14.47 -13.53 3.28
C GLU A 264 14.82 -13.68 4.76
N ARG A 265 13.99 -14.36 5.56
CA ARG A 265 14.29 -14.65 6.98
C ARG A 265 15.53 -15.50 7.18
N PHE A 266 15.89 -16.27 6.16
CA PHE A 266 17.06 -17.15 6.17
C PHE A 266 18.28 -16.48 5.53
N LEU A 267 18.16 -15.20 5.16
CA LEU A 267 19.22 -14.42 4.54
C LEU A 267 19.73 -13.37 5.52
N SER A 268 21.04 -13.34 5.71
CA SER A 268 21.74 -12.15 6.18
C SER A 268 22.01 -11.24 4.99
N SER A 269 21.83 -9.93 5.18
CA SER A 269 22.12 -8.94 4.15
C SER A 269 23.18 -7.99 4.65
N ALA A 270 24.32 -7.95 3.97
CA ALA A 270 25.43 -7.05 4.29
C ALA A 270 25.71 -6.11 3.10
N PRO A 271 26.29 -4.91 3.35
CA PRO A 271 26.85 -4.10 2.28
C PRO A 271 27.80 -4.93 1.42
N CYS A 272 27.71 -4.75 0.11
CA CYS A 272 28.55 -5.49 -0.82
C CYS A 272 30.03 -5.16 -0.58
N PRO A 273 30.89 -6.14 -0.27
CA PRO A 273 32.29 -5.87 0.06
C PRO A 273 33.08 -5.28 -1.12
N ALA A 274 32.68 -5.57 -2.36
CA ALA A 274 33.35 -5.06 -3.55
C ALA A 274 33.11 -3.57 -3.82
N CYS A 275 31.96 -3.02 -3.41
CA CYS A 275 31.62 -1.62 -3.65
C CYS A 275 31.30 -0.84 -2.36
N GLY A 276 31.45 -1.46 -1.19
CA GLY A 276 31.08 -0.86 0.10
C GLY A 276 29.60 -0.49 0.22
N GLY A 277 28.75 -0.97 -0.69
CA GLY A 277 27.34 -0.56 -0.77
C GLY A 277 27.02 0.53 -1.79
N SER A 278 28.00 1.10 -2.48
CA SER A 278 27.80 2.19 -3.45
C SER A 278 27.09 1.78 -4.75
N ARG A 279 26.95 0.46 -4.99
CA ARG A 279 26.25 -0.16 -6.13
C ARG A 279 26.94 0.01 -7.49
N LEU A 280 28.00 0.79 -7.57
CA LEU A 280 28.67 1.14 -8.82
C LEU A 280 30.04 0.48 -8.95
N ARG A 281 30.56 0.48 -10.18
CA ARG A 281 31.94 0.05 -10.44
C ARG A 281 32.97 1.07 -9.93
N PRO A 282 34.20 0.63 -9.60
CA PRO A 282 35.26 1.53 -9.14
C PRO A 282 35.56 2.70 -10.08
N GLU A 283 35.50 2.48 -11.41
CA GLU A 283 35.79 3.51 -12.41
C GLU A 283 34.81 4.68 -12.33
N ALA A 284 33.52 4.39 -12.12
CA ALA A 284 32.49 5.42 -11.93
C ALA A 284 32.63 6.15 -10.59
N LEU A 285 33.12 5.45 -9.55
CA LEU A 285 33.36 6.03 -8.23
C LEU A 285 34.64 6.86 -8.17
N ALA A 286 35.57 6.66 -9.11
CA ALA A 286 36.79 7.45 -9.21
C ALA A 286 36.54 8.87 -9.75
N VAL A 287 35.41 9.09 -10.44
CA VAL A 287 34.99 10.41 -10.92
C VAL A 287 34.28 11.15 -9.79
N THR A 288 34.66 12.40 -9.57
CA THR A 288 34.09 13.22 -8.51
C THR A 288 33.45 14.48 -9.03
N PHE A 289 32.59 15.10 -8.24
CA PHE A 289 32.08 16.44 -8.46
C PHE A 289 32.09 17.16 -7.12
N ALA A 290 32.71 18.34 -7.05
CA ALA A 290 32.95 19.04 -5.78
C ALA A 290 33.62 18.14 -4.72
N GLY A 291 34.57 17.29 -5.16
CA GLY A 291 35.31 16.37 -4.30
C GLY A 291 34.51 15.17 -3.77
N ARG A 292 33.30 14.92 -4.28
CA ARG A 292 32.44 13.80 -3.86
C ARG A 292 32.11 12.89 -5.03
N THR A 293 32.03 11.59 -4.77
CA THR A 293 31.57 10.59 -5.74
C THR A 293 30.06 10.72 -5.97
N ILE A 294 29.57 10.14 -7.07
CA ILE A 294 28.13 10.14 -7.36
C ILE A 294 27.32 9.39 -6.28
N ALA A 295 27.90 8.34 -5.69
CA ALA A 295 27.23 7.57 -4.65
C ALA A 295 27.08 8.39 -3.36
N GLU A 296 28.11 9.15 -2.98
CA GLU A 296 28.04 10.05 -1.82
C GLU A 296 27.01 11.16 -2.03
N LEU A 297 26.98 11.79 -3.21
CA LEU A 297 25.97 12.81 -3.52
C LEU A 297 24.55 12.24 -3.59
N ALA A 298 24.37 11.03 -4.11
CA ALA A 298 23.07 10.38 -4.19
C ALA A 298 22.50 9.96 -2.81
N ALA A 299 23.38 9.73 -1.83
CA ALA A 299 23.02 9.39 -0.46
C ALA A 299 22.66 10.60 0.42
N LEU A 300 23.01 11.81 -0.01
CA LEU A 300 22.64 13.03 0.72
C LEU A 300 21.12 13.26 0.69
N PRO A 301 20.55 13.86 1.75
CA PRO A 301 19.25 14.50 1.67
C PRO A 301 19.19 15.48 0.50
N LEU A 302 18.06 15.57 -0.19
CA LEU A 302 17.86 16.48 -1.32
C LEU A 302 18.15 17.95 -0.96
N THR A 303 17.87 18.35 0.28
CA THR A 303 18.21 19.68 0.80
C THR A 303 19.72 19.93 0.75
N ASP A 304 20.52 18.96 1.20
CA ASP A 304 21.97 19.06 1.25
C ASP A 304 22.58 18.91 -0.14
N LEU A 305 22.05 17.98 -0.94
CA LEU A 305 22.44 17.81 -2.34
C LEU A 305 22.31 19.14 -3.09
N ALA A 306 21.18 19.85 -2.94
CA ALA A 306 20.97 21.14 -3.60
C ALA A 306 22.04 22.17 -3.23
N GLY A 307 22.52 22.17 -1.99
CA GLY A 307 23.61 23.03 -1.52
C GLY A 307 24.99 22.68 -2.10
N HIS A 308 25.19 21.43 -2.50
CA HIS A 308 26.43 20.95 -3.14
C HIS A 308 26.46 21.14 -4.67
N LEU A 309 25.35 21.54 -5.30
CA LEU A 309 25.26 21.78 -6.75
C LEU A 309 25.74 23.18 -7.15
N VAL A 310 26.95 23.52 -6.72
CA VAL A 310 27.67 24.73 -7.10
C VAL A 310 28.74 24.35 -8.11
N ALA A 311 28.79 25.07 -9.23
CA ALA A 311 29.66 24.70 -10.34
C ALA A 311 30.41 25.90 -10.93
N ASP A 312 31.66 25.63 -11.30
CA ASP A 312 32.49 26.48 -12.13
C ASP A 312 32.46 25.97 -13.58
N GLY A 313 32.38 26.89 -14.55
CA GLY A 313 32.24 26.56 -15.97
C GLY A 313 30.79 26.47 -16.47
N GLU A 314 30.57 26.82 -17.74
CA GLU A 314 29.24 27.00 -18.34
C GLU A 314 28.41 25.70 -18.37
N THR A 315 28.99 24.60 -18.88
CA THR A 315 28.29 23.30 -18.98
C THR A 315 27.85 22.78 -17.61
N ALA A 316 28.72 22.91 -16.61
CA ALA A 316 28.45 22.44 -15.26
C ALA A 316 27.34 23.27 -14.62
N ARG A 317 27.34 24.61 -14.81
CA ARG A 317 26.28 25.51 -14.34
C ARG A 317 24.92 25.20 -14.94
N VAL A 318 24.83 24.94 -16.24
CA VAL A 318 23.55 24.59 -16.87
C VAL A 318 22.96 23.31 -16.26
N LEU A 319 23.80 22.29 -16.04
CA LEU A 319 23.36 21.02 -15.47
C LEU A 319 23.01 21.13 -13.97
N THR A 320 23.77 21.90 -13.19
CA THR A 320 23.44 22.13 -11.77
C THR A 320 22.21 23.01 -11.61
N ASP A 321 22.03 24.02 -12.44
CA ASP A 321 20.83 24.87 -12.44
C ASP A 321 19.58 24.05 -12.79
N ASP A 322 19.63 23.21 -13.84
CA ASP A 322 18.53 22.28 -14.16
C ASP A 322 18.24 21.35 -12.97
N LEU A 323 19.26 20.72 -12.40
CA LEU A 323 19.09 19.78 -11.29
C LEU A 323 18.51 20.47 -10.05
N ARG A 324 19.02 21.65 -9.63
CA ARG A 324 18.45 22.43 -8.53
C ARG A 324 17.00 22.81 -8.80
N SER A 325 16.69 23.22 -10.02
CA SER A 325 15.33 23.59 -10.41
C SER A 325 14.35 22.41 -10.36
N ARG A 326 14.83 21.17 -10.53
CA ARG A 326 14.03 19.94 -10.39
C ARG A 326 13.93 19.47 -8.93
N ILE A 327 14.93 19.75 -8.11
CA ILE A 327 14.92 19.46 -6.66
C ILE A 327 13.95 20.41 -5.94
N ALA A 328 13.90 21.69 -6.32
CA ALA A 328 13.12 22.71 -5.62
C ALA A 328 11.63 22.35 -5.37
N PRO A 329 10.85 21.84 -6.33
CA PRO A 329 9.47 21.43 -6.07
C PRO A 329 9.35 20.22 -5.12
N VAL A 330 10.37 19.36 -5.07
CA VAL A 330 10.43 18.24 -4.12
C VAL A 330 10.67 18.77 -2.70
N LEU A 331 11.55 19.78 -2.54
CA LEU A 331 11.77 20.45 -1.25
C LEU A 331 10.51 21.18 -0.77
N GLU A 332 9.83 21.88 -1.68
CA GLU A 332 8.60 22.63 -1.40
C GLU A 332 7.50 21.70 -0.85
N LEU A 333 7.38 20.48 -1.37
CA LEU A 333 6.44 19.46 -0.86
C LEU A 333 6.89 18.77 0.44
N GLY A 334 7.91 19.30 1.12
CA GLY A 334 8.42 18.80 2.39
C GLY A 334 9.23 17.51 2.28
N LEU A 335 9.69 17.13 1.08
CA LEU A 335 10.39 15.86 0.84
C LEU A 335 11.92 16.01 0.78
N GLY A 336 12.46 17.13 1.28
CA GLY A 336 13.89 17.42 1.24
C GLY A 336 14.78 16.46 2.05
N TYR A 337 14.19 15.73 3.00
CA TYR A 337 14.88 14.71 3.79
C TYR A 337 15.13 13.39 3.03
N LEU A 338 14.53 13.21 1.86
CA LEU A 338 14.75 12.02 1.05
C LEU A 338 16.10 12.12 0.34
N SER A 339 16.77 10.98 0.16
CA SER A 339 17.96 10.85 -0.69
C SER A 339 17.59 10.25 -2.05
N LEU A 340 18.41 10.45 -3.08
CA LEU A 340 18.16 9.92 -4.42
C LEU A 340 18.24 8.39 -4.49
N ASP A 341 19.06 7.79 -3.64
CA ASP A 341 19.28 6.35 -3.56
C ASP A 341 18.24 5.60 -2.71
N ARG A 342 17.38 6.32 -1.96
CA ARG A 342 16.32 5.73 -1.15
C ARG A 342 15.37 4.89 -2.00
N ALA A 343 15.24 3.62 -1.64
CA ALA A 343 14.47 2.64 -2.39
C ALA A 343 12.96 2.93 -2.30
N THR A 344 12.26 2.88 -3.43
CA THR A 344 10.81 3.16 -3.51
C THR A 344 9.96 2.27 -2.59
N PRO A 345 10.28 0.98 -2.32
CA PRO A 345 9.51 0.16 -1.37
C PRO A 345 9.53 0.65 0.08
N THR A 346 10.47 1.51 0.46
CA THR A 346 10.57 2.07 1.83
C THR A 346 9.93 3.45 1.96
N LEU A 347 9.30 3.94 0.89
CA LEU A 347 8.54 5.18 0.92
C LEU A 347 7.10 4.92 1.39
N SER A 348 6.54 5.89 2.11
CA SER A 348 5.10 5.92 2.36
C SER A 348 4.34 6.20 1.05
N ALA A 349 3.04 5.89 1.03
CA ALA A 349 2.20 6.19 -0.13
C ALA A 349 2.18 7.70 -0.44
N GLY A 350 2.03 8.54 0.60
CA GLY A 350 2.05 10.00 0.46
C GLY A 350 3.41 10.56 0.04
N GLU A 351 4.54 9.98 0.46
CA GLU A 351 5.87 10.35 -0.04
C GLU A 351 5.98 10.08 -1.54
N LEU A 352 5.63 8.86 -1.98
CA LEU A 352 5.70 8.47 -3.40
C LEU A 352 4.77 9.32 -4.28
N GLN A 353 3.57 9.61 -3.80
CA GLN A 353 2.61 10.43 -4.53
C GLN A 353 3.09 11.87 -4.71
N ARG A 354 3.59 12.50 -3.64
CA ARG A 354 4.17 13.84 -3.71
C ARG A 354 5.41 13.89 -4.60
N LEU A 355 6.26 12.85 -4.60
CA LEU A 355 7.36 12.75 -5.57
C LEU A 355 6.85 12.73 -7.02
N ARG A 356 5.84 11.92 -7.31
CA ARG A 356 5.23 11.87 -8.66
C ARG A 356 4.64 13.22 -9.05
N LEU A 357 3.98 13.91 -8.11
CA LEU A 357 3.41 15.23 -8.32
C LEU A 357 4.49 16.27 -8.64
N ALA A 358 5.58 16.30 -7.88
CA ALA A 358 6.73 17.17 -8.15
C ALA A 358 7.30 16.92 -9.55
N THR A 359 7.40 15.65 -9.98
CA THR A 359 7.86 15.31 -11.34
C THR A 359 6.95 15.89 -12.42
N GLN A 360 5.62 15.93 -12.19
CA GLN A 360 4.67 16.43 -13.20
C GLN A 360 4.82 17.92 -13.48
N LEU A 361 5.17 18.74 -12.47
CA LEU A 361 5.40 20.18 -12.65
C LEU A 361 6.47 20.52 -13.69
N ARG A 362 7.36 19.58 -13.99
CA ARG A 362 8.46 19.74 -14.94
C ARG A 362 8.35 18.84 -16.17
N SER A 363 7.23 18.16 -16.33
CA SER A 363 6.96 17.32 -17.50
C SER A 363 6.78 18.12 -18.79
N GLY A 364 6.41 19.40 -18.69
CA GLY A 364 6.10 20.26 -19.83
C GLY A 364 4.73 19.96 -20.48
N LEU A 365 3.87 19.18 -19.81
CA LEU A 365 2.53 18.89 -20.30
C LEU A 365 1.62 20.13 -20.21
N PHE A 366 0.82 20.32 -21.26
CA PHE A 366 -0.11 21.43 -21.45
C PHE A 366 -1.43 20.89 -22.03
N GLY A 367 -2.56 21.46 -21.61
CA GLY A 367 -3.87 21.11 -22.14
C GLY A 367 -4.35 19.70 -21.77
N VAL A 368 -3.84 19.13 -20.67
CA VAL A 368 -4.25 17.82 -20.15
C VAL A 368 -5.15 17.96 -18.93
N VAL A 369 -5.86 16.88 -18.58
CA VAL A 369 -6.53 16.73 -17.29
C VAL A 369 -5.66 15.88 -16.38
N TYR A 370 -5.16 16.46 -15.29
CA TYR A 370 -4.59 15.68 -14.20
C TYR A 370 -5.72 15.14 -13.33
N VAL A 371 -5.77 13.82 -13.10
CA VAL A 371 -6.72 13.19 -12.19
C VAL A 371 -5.96 12.60 -11.01
N LEU A 372 -6.13 13.19 -9.82
CA LEU A 372 -5.38 12.88 -8.60
C LEU A 372 -6.27 12.20 -7.56
N ASP A 373 -5.73 11.18 -6.90
CA ASP A 373 -6.44 10.40 -5.89
C ASP A 373 -5.89 10.73 -4.50
N GLU A 374 -6.60 11.55 -3.75
CA GLU A 374 -6.30 11.89 -2.36
C GLU A 374 -4.85 12.35 -2.10
N PRO A 375 -4.36 13.43 -2.75
CA PRO A 375 -2.96 13.85 -2.67
C PRO A 375 -2.51 14.38 -1.30
N SER A 376 -3.45 14.71 -0.41
CA SER A 376 -3.18 15.07 0.99
C SER A 376 -3.20 13.87 1.96
N ALA A 377 -3.37 12.64 1.46
CA ALA A 377 -3.33 11.44 2.28
C ALA A 377 -2.02 11.33 3.10
N GLY A 378 -2.15 11.20 4.43
CA GLY A 378 -1.02 11.10 5.36
C GLY A 378 -0.17 12.37 5.47
N LEU A 379 -0.69 13.52 5.02
CA LEU A 379 -0.01 14.80 5.04
C LEU A 379 -0.30 15.53 6.35
N HIS A 380 0.74 16.09 6.97
CA HIS A 380 0.55 16.96 8.13
C HIS A 380 -0.09 18.29 7.68
N PRO A 381 -0.99 18.91 8.45
CA PRO A 381 -1.66 20.16 8.06
C PRO A 381 -0.70 21.29 7.66
N ALA A 382 0.50 21.33 8.27
CA ALA A 382 1.55 22.29 7.91
C ALA A 382 2.07 22.14 6.46
N ASP A 383 1.99 20.94 5.88
CA ASP A 383 2.46 20.66 4.53
C ASP A 383 1.33 20.84 3.48
N THR A 384 0.07 20.99 3.90
CA THR A 384 -1.10 21.12 3.00
C THR A 384 -1.05 22.38 2.12
N GLU A 385 -0.50 23.48 2.64
CA GLU A 385 -0.35 24.73 1.89
C GLU A 385 0.62 24.57 0.69
N ALA A 386 1.69 23.80 0.88
CA ALA A 386 2.63 23.49 -0.18
C ALA A 386 1.96 22.66 -1.30
N LEU A 387 1.12 21.69 -0.92
CA LEU A 387 0.34 20.91 -1.89
C LEU A 387 -0.58 21.82 -2.71
N LEU A 388 -1.33 22.72 -2.07
CA LEU A 388 -2.21 23.67 -2.76
C LEU A 388 -1.45 24.56 -3.75
N THR A 389 -0.26 25.03 -3.36
CA THR A 389 0.62 25.82 -4.22
C THR A 389 1.02 25.04 -5.47
N VAL A 390 1.36 23.76 -5.32
CA VAL A 390 1.71 22.87 -6.44
C VAL A 390 0.51 22.62 -7.36
N LEU A 391 -0.68 22.36 -6.82
CA LEU A 391 -1.90 22.20 -7.62
C LEU A 391 -2.22 23.48 -8.41
N ALA A 392 -2.06 24.64 -7.79
CA ALA A 392 -2.23 25.94 -8.46
C ALA A 392 -1.22 26.15 -9.60
N ARG A 393 0.02 25.68 -9.46
CA ARG A 393 1.02 25.74 -10.55
C ARG A 393 0.69 24.81 -11.71
N LEU A 394 0.19 23.59 -11.44
CA LEU A 394 -0.30 22.70 -12.50
C LEU A 394 -1.44 23.35 -13.29
N LYS A 395 -2.39 23.99 -12.60
CA LYS A 395 -3.45 24.79 -13.20
C LYS A 395 -2.89 25.94 -14.05
N ALA A 396 -2.01 26.75 -13.47
CA ALA A 396 -1.41 27.92 -14.14
C ALA A 396 -0.59 27.55 -15.38
N ALA A 397 -0.07 26.32 -15.45
CA ALA A 397 0.59 25.78 -16.64
C ALA A 397 -0.39 25.41 -17.78
N GLY A 398 -1.68 25.74 -17.68
CA GLY A 398 -2.69 25.51 -18.71
C GLY A 398 -3.27 24.10 -18.68
N ASN A 399 -3.41 23.51 -17.50
CA ASN A 399 -3.99 22.19 -17.31
C ASN A 399 -5.25 22.25 -16.44
N SER A 400 -6.13 21.26 -16.62
CA SER A 400 -7.25 21.03 -15.70
C SER A 400 -6.81 20.08 -14.59
N VAL A 401 -7.20 20.35 -13.34
CA VAL A 401 -6.76 19.55 -12.19
C VAL A 401 -7.98 19.02 -11.46
N PHE A 402 -8.24 17.71 -11.60
CA PHE A 402 -9.35 17.00 -11.00
C PHE A 402 -8.83 16.18 -9.82
N VAL A 403 -9.27 16.49 -8.61
CA VAL A 403 -8.74 15.89 -7.38
C VAL A 403 -9.89 15.23 -6.62
N VAL A 404 -9.77 13.94 -6.33
CA VAL A 404 -10.63 13.28 -5.35
C VAL A 404 -10.06 13.55 -3.97
N GLU A 405 -10.82 14.17 -3.06
CA GLU A 405 -10.27 14.59 -1.75
C GLU A 405 -11.30 14.64 -0.61
N HIS A 406 -10.80 14.56 0.62
CA HIS A 406 -11.57 14.62 1.87
C HIS A 406 -11.07 15.71 2.83
N HIS A 407 -9.82 16.14 2.72
CA HIS A 407 -9.21 17.17 3.52
C HIS A 407 -9.86 18.53 3.25
N LEU A 408 -10.55 19.05 4.27
CA LEU A 408 -11.41 20.22 4.12
C LEU A 408 -10.64 21.48 3.67
N ASP A 409 -9.37 21.64 4.06
CA ASP A 409 -8.59 22.79 3.57
C ASP A 409 -8.28 22.73 2.08
N VAL A 410 -8.13 21.52 1.51
CA VAL A 410 -7.97 21.36 0.05
C VAL A 410 -9.30 21.65 -0.65
N VAL A 411 -10.40 21.15 -0.09
CA VAL A 411 -11.76 21.42 -0.59
C VAL A 411 -12.07 22.92 -0.58
N ARG A 412 -11.69 23.65 0.49
CA ARG A 412 -11.85 25.11 0.58
C ARG A 412 -11.04 25.87 -0.46
N GLY A 413 -9.87 25.34 -0.86
CA GLY A 413 -9.00 25.94 -1.87
C GLY A 413 -9.43 25.66 -3.32
N ALA A 414 -10.46 24.85 -3.55
CA ALA A 414 -10.92 24.49 -4.89
C ALA A 414 -11.65 25.64 -5.60
N ASP A 415 -11.49 25.71 -6.92
CA ASP A 415 -12.26 26.64 -7.75
C ASP A 415 -13.69 26.10 -7.97
N TRP A 416 -13.84 24.77 -8.04
CA TRP A 416 -15.09 24.07 -8.29
C TRP A 416 -15.17 22.78 -7.46
N LEU A 417 -16.38 22.39 -7.07
CA LEU A 417 -16.65 21.21 -6.28
C LEU A 417 -17.68 20.33 -6.98
N VAL A 418 -17.42 19.02 -7.02
CA VAL A 418 -18.40 17.99 -7.39
C VAL A 418 -18.65 17.10 -6.16
N ASP A 419 -19.79 17.26 -5.52
CA ASP A 419 -20.16 16.46 -4.34
C ASP A 419 -20.98 15.24 -4.75
N VAL A 420 -20.51 14.04 -4.39
CA VAL A 420 -21.13 12.76 -4.73
C VAL A 420 -21.69 12.11 -3.46
N GLY A 421 -22.97 11.75 -3.44
CA GLY A 421 -23.63 11.30 -2.23
C GLY A 421 -25.15 11.34 -2.36
N PRO A 422 -25.94 11.05 -1.31
CA PRO A 422 -25.63 11.44 0.08
C PRO A 422 -24.90 10.39 0.91
N LEU A 423 -24.92 9.13 0.50
CA LEU A 423 -24.35 8.00 1.25
C LEU A 423 -23.45 7.12 0.36
N ALA A 424 -23.00 5.99 0.90
CA ALA A 424 -22.16 5.02 0.20
C ALA A 424 -22.98 3.97 -0.57
N GLY A 425 -22.31 3.28 -1.50
CA GLY A 425 -22.84 2.07 -2.14
C GLY A 425 -24.12 2.34 -2.93
N GLU A 426 -25.11 1.48 -2.74
CA GLU A 426 -26.39 1.60 -3.42
C GLU A 426 -27.08 2.92 -3.12
N HIS A 427 -26.95 3.47 -1.91
CA HIS A 427 -27.55 4.75 -1.48
C HIS A 427 -26.78 6.00 -1.95
N GLY A 428 -25.65 5.81 -2.62
CA GLY A 428 -24.83 6.87 -3.20
C GLY A 428 -25.10 7.10 -4.69
N GLY A 429 -24.03 7.43 -5.42
CA GLY A 429 -24.01 7.44 -6.88
C GLY A 429 -24.76 8.59 -7.53
N ARG A 430 -25.18 9.61 -6.77
CA ARG A 430 -25.77 10.85 -7.28
C ARG A 430 -24.78 12.00 -7.12
N VAL A 431 -24.79 12.92 -8.06
CA VAL A 431 -24.15 14.23 -7.88
C VAL A 431 -25.14 15.12 -7.15
N LEU A 432 -24.78 15.55 -5.94
CA LEU A 432 -25.58 16.46 -5.12
C LEU A 432 -25.34 17.91 -5.49
N HIS A 433 -24.11 18.22 -5.88
CA HIS A 433 -23.68 19.56 -6.26
C HIS A 433 -22.57 19.48 -7.32
N SER A 434 -22.61 20.39 -8.29
CA SER A 434 -21.48 20.69 -9.18
C SER A 434 -21.45 22.20 -9.37
N GLY A 435 -20.57 22.88 -8.64
CA GLY A 435 -20.56 24.34 -8.58
C GLY A 435 -19.39 24.91 -7.78
N PRO A 436 -19.31 26.24 -7.63
CA PRO A 436 -18.44 26.88 -6.66
C PRO A 436 -18.62 26.29 -5.24
N VAL A 437 -17.54 26.24 -4.47
CA VAL A 437 -17.50 25.60 -3.13
C VAL A 437 -18.54 26.21 -2.19
N ALA A 438 -18.72 27.53 -2.21
CA ALA A 438 -19.64 28.24 -1.32
C ALA A 438 -21.11 27.81 -1.49
N GLU A 439 -21.51 27.39 -2.69
CA GLU A 439 -22.89 26.98 -2.99
C GLU A 439 -23.26 25.63 -2.35
N LEU A 440 -22.26 24.81 -1.97
CA LEU A 440 -22.51 23.56 -1.25
C LEU A 440 -23.20 23.81 0.11
N ALA A 441 -23.07 25.01 0.68
CA ALA A 441 -23.71 25.34 1.96
C ALA A 441 -25.24 25.17 1.91
N SER A 442 -25.91 25.41 0.77
CA SER A 442 -27.36 25.20 0.66
C SER A 442 -27.79 23.74 0.48
N VAL A 443 -26.85 22.80 0.34
CA VAL A 443 -27.15 21.39 0.05
C VAL A 443 -27.22 20.60 1.36
N GLU A 444 -28.44 20.46 1.92
CA GLU A 444 -28.66 19.81 3.23
C GLU A 444 -28.29 18.32 3.25
N GLU A 445 -28.54 17.61 2.15
CA GLU A 445 -28.21 16.17 2.02
C GLU A 445 -26.70 15.89 1.96
N SER A 446 -25.86 16.92 1.73
CA SER A 446 -24.42 16.75 1.60
C SER A 446 -23.75 16.43 2.94
N ALA A 447 -23.13 15.26 3.02
CA ALA A 447 -22.29 14.92 4.15
C ALA A 447 -21.10 15.86 4.28
N THR A 448 -20.48 16.27 3.17
CA THR A 448 -19.34 17.18 3.15
C THR A 448 -19.70 18.58 3.65
N ALA A 449 -20.88 19.11 3.27
CA ALA A 449 -21.35 20.42 3.74
C ALA A 449 -21.40 20.52 5.27
N ARG A 450 -21.75 19.43 5.96
CA ARG A 450 -21.83 19.40 7.43
C ARG A 450 -20.51 19.73 8.11
N TYR A 451 -19.40 19.28 7.55
CA TYR A 451 -18.06 19.49 8.13
C TYR A 451 -17.38 20.72 7.53
N LEU A 452 -17.56 20.97 6.24
CA LEU A 452 -16.92 22.09 5.55
C LEU A 452 -17.30 23.46 6.16
N PHE A 453 -18.57 23.61 6.54
CA PHE A 453 -19.16 24.84 7.06
C PHE A 453 -19.44 24.80 8.58
N GLY A 454 -18.81 23.87 9.32
CA GLY A 454 -18.87 23.85 10.79
C GLY A 454 -20.26 23.58 11.37
N ARG A 455 -21.09 22.78 10.68
CA ARG A 455 -22.43 22.40 11.15
C ARG A 455 -22.43 21.18 12.07
N SER A 456 -21.29 20.49 12.19
CA SER A 456 -21.11 19.36 13.09
C SER A 456 -20.31 19.81 14.32
N PRO A 457 -20.87 19.72 15.54
CA PRO A 457 -20.10 20.00 16.74
C PRO A 457 -19.04 18.91 16.95
N VAL A 458 -17.83 19.32 17.32
CA VAL A 458 -16.81 18.39 17.82
C VAL A 458 -17.35 17.76 19.12
N PRO A 459 -17.42 16.42 19.25
CA PRO A 459 -17.91 15.80 20.47
C PRO A 459 -17.05 16.23 21.66
N ALA A 460 -17.63 16.92 22.64
CA ALA A 460 -16.93 17.21 23.89
C ALA A 460 -16.64 15.89 24.60
N ARG A 461 -15.37 15.57 24.83
CA ARG A 461 -14.94 14.34 25.52
C ARG A 461 -14.04 14.68 26.68
N GLU A 462 -14.33 14.11 27.84
CA GLU A 462 -13.45 14.20 29.01
C GLU A 462 -12.23 13.28 28.79
N VAL A 463 -11.05 13.85 29.01
CA VAL A 463 -9.78 13.12 28.97
C VAL A 463 -9.77 12.06 30.06
N ARG A 464 -9.54 10.79 29.69
CA ARG A 464 -9.48 9.68 30.64
C ARG A 464 -8.21 9.72 31.49
N THR A 465 -8.31 9.25 32.73
CA THR A 465 -7.15 9.02 33.59
C THR A 465 -6.44 7.72 33.17
N PRO A 466 -5.11 7.76 32.90
CA PRO A 466 -4.33 6.56 32.61
C PRO A 466 -4.36 5.51 33.73
N GLY A 467 -4.51 4.24 33.36
CA GLY A 467 -4.46 3.10 34.30
C GLY A 467 -3.05 2.55 34.52
N GLY A 468 -2.06 3.03 33.77
CA GLY A 468 -0.67 2.61 33.82
C GLY A 468 0.14 3.28 32.71
N GLN A 469 1.38 2.83 32.51
CA GLN A 469 2.29 3.43 31.54
C GLN A 469 3.16 2.35 30.88
N LEU A 470 3.39 2.49 29.58
CA LEU A 470 4.30 1.69 28.78
C LEU A 470 5.48 2.57 28.35
N LYS A 471 6.69 2.16 28.71
CA LYS A 471 7.92 2.87 28.35
C LYS A 471 8.58 2.22 27.15
N VAL A 472 8.88 3.01 26.12
CA VAL A 472 9.54 2.59 24.89
C VAL A 472 10.84 3.35 24.74
N GLY A 473 11.96 2.62 24.58
CA GLY A 473 13.29 3.19 24.38
C GLY A 473 14.23 3.10 25.59
N PRO A 474 15.41 3.74 25.53
CA PRO A 474 15.83 4.73 24.52
C PRO A 474 16.01 4.12 23.12
N VAL A 475 15.46 4.79 22.10
CA VAL A 475 15.52 4.35 20.70
C VAL A 475 16.48 5.25 19.92
N SER A 476 17.48 4.64 19.31
CA SER A 476 18.44 5.29 18.40
C SER A 476 18.43 4.57 17.05
N ARG A 477 17.38 4.80 16.27
CA ARG A 477 17.16 4.15 14.97
C ARG A 477 16.63 5.15 13.95
N HIS A 478 17.11 5.03 12.71
CA HIS A 478 16.84 6.00 11.64
C HIS A 478 17.18 7.42 12.12
N ASN A 479 16.21 8.33 12.14
CA ASN A 479 16.41 9.69 12.61
C ASN A 479 16.13 9.89 14.10
N LEU A 480 15.62 8.88 14.83
CA LEU A 480 15.39 8.97 16.28
C LEU A 480 16.71 9.05 17.05
N ARG A 481 16.79 9.98 18.01
CA ARG A 481 18.01 10.28 18.78
C ARG A 481 17.83 9.94 20.26
N ALA A 482 18.12 8.70 20.65
CA ALA A 482 17.95 8.20 22.01
C ALA A 482 16.58 8.54 22.62
N VAL A 483 15.52 8.45 21.81
CA VAL A 483 14.17 8.86 22.20
C VAL A 483 13.60 7.84 23.17
N THR A 484 13.14 8.32 24.32
CA THR A 484 12.31 7.54 25.25
C THR A 484 10.91 8.12 25.24
N ALA A 485 9.93 7.31 24.87
CA ALA A 485 8.52 7.67 24.85
C ALA A 485 7.78 6.92 25.95
N GLU A 486 6.84 7.60 26.59
CA GLU A 486 5.99 7.02 27.62
C GLU A 486 4.53 7.09 27.16
N PHE A 487 3.92 5.92 26.96
CA PHE A 487 2.56 5.76 26.47
C PHE A 487 1.62 5.41 27.64
N PRO A 488 0.60 6.22 27.92
CA PRO A 488 -0.39 5.87 28.94
C PRO A 488 -1.23 4.66 28.52
N LEU A 489 -1.54 3.78 29.48
CA LEU A 489 -2.36 2.58 29.28
C LEU A 489 -3.83 2.84 29.64
N GLY A 490 -4.74 2.14 28.97
CA GLY A 490 -6.19 2.25 29.18
C GLY A 490 -6.81 3.51 28.59
N VAL A 491 -6.11 4.18 27.67
CA VAL A 491 -6.53 5.44 27.04
C VAL A 491 -6.22 5.44 25.54
N LEU A 492 -6.73 6.44 24.81
CA LEU A 492 -6.37 6.69 23.41
C LEU A 492 -5.18 7.66 23.34
N THR A 493 -4.05 7.21 22.77
CA THR A 493 -2.89 8.06 22.51
C THR A 493 -2.73 8.33 21.02
N ALA A 494 -2.62 9.60 20.62
CA ALA A 494 -2.27 10.00 19.26
C ALA A 494 -0.78 10.36 19.17
N VAL A 495 -0.07 9.75 18.22
CA VAL A 495 1.31 10.09 17.86
C VAL A 495 1.27 10.93 16.59
N THR A 496 1.72 12.18 16.67
CA THR A 496 1.60 13.16 15.60
C THR A 496 2.93 13.87 15.30
N GLY A 497 2.93 14.79 14.34
CA GLY A 497 4.08 15.54 13.86
C GLY A 497 4.25 15.46 12.34
N VAL A 498 5.15 16.27 11.78
CA VAL A 498 5.35 16.41 10.33
C VAL A 498 5.80 15.12 9.63
N SER A 499 5.64 15.04 8.31
CA SER A 499 6.12 13.89 7.51
C SER A 499 7.62 13.67 7.73
N GLY A 500 8.03 12.43 7.97
CA GLY A 500 9.44 12.09 8.21
C GLY A 500 9.97 12.43 9.62
N SER A 501 9.14 12.89 10.57
CA SER A 501 9.59 13.23 11.93
C SER A 501 10.03 12.03 12.79
N GLY A 502 9.75 10.80 12.37
CA GLY A 502 10.15 9.57 13.06
C GLY A 502 9.00 8.75 13.68
N LYS A 503 7.73 9.16 13.47
CA LYS A 503 6.53 8.48 14.02
C LYS A 503 6.53 6.98 13.76
N SER A 504 6.66 6.57 12.50
CA SER A 504 6.65 5.15 12.10
C SER A 504 7.83 4.35 12.64
N THR A 505 8.96 5.00 12.89
CA THR A 505 10.10 4.37 13.56
C THR A 505 9.80 4.15 15.04
N LEU A 506 9.23 5.13 15.73
CA LEU A 506 8.95 5.04 17.17
C LEU A 506 7.95 3.93 17.51
N ILE A 507 6.81 3.94 16.82
CA ILE A 507 5.76 2.92 17.02
C ILE A 507 6.20 1.51 16.59
N GLY A 508 7.13 1.42 15.64
CA GLY A 508 7.69 0.15 15.17
C GLY A 508 8.51 -0.59 16.23
N GLU A 509 8.91 0.11 17.30
CA GLU A 509 9.58 -0.49 18.46
C GLU A 509 8.59 -1.07 19.48
N ILE A 510 7.28 -0.86 19.31
CA ILE A 510 6.26 -1.47 20.17
C ILE A 510 6.00 -2.91 19.71
N THR A 511 6.51 -3.87 20.48
CA THR A 511 6.37 -5.32 20.20
C THR A 511 5.72 -6.06 21.38
N GLU A 512 5.27 -7.30 21.16
CA GLU A 512 4.78 -8.17 22.24
C GLU A 512 5.89 -8.58 23.22
N GLU A 513 7.16 -8.38 22.87
CA GLU A 513 8.31 -8.66 23.74
C GLU A 513 8.53 -7.55 24.78
N LEU A 514 7.91 -6.37 24.59
CA LEU A 514 8.03 -5.27 25.53
C LEU A 514 7.31 -5.58 26.86
N PRO A 515 7.97 -5.37 28.01
CA PRO A 515 7.33 -5.50 29.31
C PRO A 515 6.07 -4.64 29.41
N GLY A 516 4.95 -5.24 29.82
CA GLY A 516 3.65 -4.56 29.93
C GLY A 516 2.74 -4.69 28.71
N VAL A 517 3.21 -5.30 27.62
CA VAL A 517 2.37 -5.63 26.45
C VAL A 517 1.95 -7.10 26.52
N GLY A 518 0.70 -7.36 26.92
CA GLY A 518 0.18 -8.73 26.98
C GLY A 518 -0.25 -9.28 25.61
N ARG A 519 -0.97 -8.45 24.84
CA ARG A 519 -1.43 -8.77 23.49
C ARG A 519 -1.34 -7.52 22.62
N LEU A 520 -0.71 -7.63 21.46
CA LEU A 520 -0.59 -6.53 20.51
C LEU A 520 -1.42 -6.82 19.25
N VAL A 521 -2.25 -5.86 18.86
CA VAL A 521 -2.98 -5.90 17.61
C VAL A 521 -2.54 -4.71 16.76
N SER A 522 -1.77 -4.97 15.70
CA SER A 522 -1.37 -3.95 14.74
C SER A 522 -2.29 -3.94 13.52
N VAL A 523 -2.83 -2.77 13.18
CA VAL A 523 -3.76 -2.58 12.06
C VAL A 523 -3.18 -1.55 11.09
N ASP A 524 -2.61 -2.03 9.99
CA ASP A 524 -2.04 -1.22 8.90
C ASP A 524 -2.96 -1.16 7.67
N GLN A 525 -2.68 -0.24 6.73
CA GLN A 525 -3.39 -0.12 5.45
C GLN A 525 -2.84 -1.05 4.35
N ARG A 526 -2.05 -2.07 4.69
CA ARG A 526 -1.62 -3.04 3.66
C ARG A 526 -2.84 -3.79 3.13
N PRO A 527 -2.92 -4.11 1.83
CA PRO A 527 -4.05 -4.87 1.30
C PRO A 527 -4.27 -6.19 2.07
N ILE A 528 -5.53 -6.56 2.31
CA ILE A 528 -5.88 -7.86 2.93
C ILE A 528 -5.47 -9.06 2.06
N GLY A 529 -5.25 -8.81 0.76
CA GLY A 529 -4.71 -9.76 -0.20
C GLY A 529 -4.22 -9.02 -1.43
N ARG A 530 -3.37 -9.67 -2.23
CA ARG A 530 -2.75 -9.08 -3.44
C ARG A 530 -3.30 -9.65 -4.74
N THR A 531 -4.23 -10.59 -4.67
CA THR A 531 -4.89 -11.20 -5.83
C THR A 531 -6.41 -11.18 -5.65
N PRO A 532 -7.19 -11.29 -6.74
CA PRO A 532 -8.65 -11.34 -6.66
C PRO A 532 -9.22 -12.53 -5.87
N ARG A 533 -8.37 -13.52 -5.59
CA ARG A 533 -8.70 -14.68 -4.76
C ARG A 533 -9.11 -14.27 -3.35
N SER A 534 -8.40 -13.32 -2.74
CA SER A 534 -8.74 -12.77 -1.43
C SER A 534 -9.92 -11.83 -1.55
N ASN A 535 -10.85 -11.89 -0.60
CA ASN A 535 -12.00 -11.00 -0.50
C ASN A 535 -12.42 -10.83 0.97
N LEU A 536 -13.37 -9.94 1.22
CA LEU A 536 -13.90 -9.66 2.56
C LEU A 536 -14.41 -10.92 3.27
N ALA A 537 -15.18 -11.77 2.57
CA ALA A 537 -15.79 -12.96 3.16
C ALA A 537 -14.75 -14.01 3.61
N THR A 538 -13.69 -14.20 2.83
CA THR A 538 -12.60 -15.12 3.17
C THR A 538 -11.70 -14.57 4.26
N TYR A 539 -11.43 -13.26 4.26
CA TYR A 539 -10.56 -12.65 5.26
C TYR A 539 -11.16 -12.67 6.67
N THR A 540 -12.45 -12.35 6.77
CA THR A 540 -13.18 -12.32 8.05
C THR A 540 -13.50 -13.72 8.60
N GLY A 541 -13.37 -14.76 7.77
CA GLY A 541 -13.73 -16.14 8.10
C GLY A 541 -15.22 -16.45 7.98
N LEU A 542 -16.08 -15.46 7.70
CA LEU A 542 -17.54 -15.68 7.59
C LEU A 542 -17.89 -16.67 6.48
N PHE A 543 -17.06 -16.75 5.43
CA PHE A 543 -17.32 -17.64 4.30
C PHE A 543 -17.28 -19.12 4.68
N ASP A 544 -16.57 -19.49 5.75
CA ASP A 544 -16.54 -20.88 6.23
C ASP A 544 -17.90 -21.31 6.76
N VAL A 545 -18.64 -20.40 7.38
CA VAL A 545 -20.01 -20.66 7.85
C VAL A 545 -20.97 -20.69 6.67
N VAL A 546 -20.88 -19.74 5.75
CA VAL A 546 -21.71 -19.71 4.53
C VAL A 546 -21.58 -21.03 3.74
N ARG A 547 -20.36 -21.54 3.55
CA ARG A 547 -20.16 -22.83 2.85
C ARG A 547 -20.78 -24.02 3.59
N LYS A 548 -20.84 -24.00 4.91
CA LYS A 548 -21.51 -25.05 5.71
C LYS A 548 -23.02 -25.01 5.52
N GLU A 549 -23.62 -23.81 5.49
CA GLU A 549 -25.05 -23.65 5.19
C GLU A 549 -25.41 -24.21 3.81
N PHE A 550 -24.61 -23.91 2.78
CA PHE A 550 -24.83 -24.46 1.43
C PHE A 550 -24.71 -25.98 1.38
N ALA A 551 -23.69 -26.55 2.05
CA ALA A 551 -23.53 -28.02 2.14
C ALA A 551 -24.64 -28.71 2.95
N ALA A 552 -25.35 -27.97 3.81
CA ALA A 552 -26.47 -28.48 4.59
C ALA A 552 -27.80 -28.51 3.83
N THR A 553 -27.88 -27.87 2.65
CA THR A 553 -29.09 -27.88 1.80
C THR A 553 -29.45 -29.29 1.33
N GLU A 554 -30.75 -29.55 1.13
CA GLU A 554 -31.22 -30.85 0.63
C GLU A 554 -30.61 -31.20 -0.73
N GLU A 555 -30.49 -30.20 -1.62
CA GLU A 555 -29.93 -30.40 -2.96
C GLU A 555 -28.44 -30.76 -2.91
N ALA A 556 -27.65 -30.09 -2.05
CA ALA A 556 -26.25 -30.43 -1.86
C ALA A 556 -26.10 -31.86 -1.29
N ARG A 557 -26.93 -32.24 -0.31
CA ARG A 557 -26.92 -33.59 0.27
C ARG A 557 -27.27 -34.66 -0.77
N ARG A 558 -28.30 -34.42 -1.59
CA ARG A 558 -28.72 -35.32 -2.67
C ARG A 558 -27.61 -35.58 -3.69
N ARG A 559 -26.80 -34.56 -4.00
CA ARG A 559 -25.67 -34.64 -4.93
C ARG A 559 -24.35 -35.08 -4.29
N GLY A 560 -24.32 -35.35 -2.98
CA GLY A 560 -23.10 -35.67 -2.25
C GLY A 560 -22.09 -34.52 -2.16
N PHE A 561 -22.56 -33.27 -2.27
CA PHE A 561 -21.70 -32.08 -2.22
C PHE A 561 -21.34 -31.71 -0.78
N GLY A 562 -20.07 -31.88 -0.42
CA GLY A 562 -19.53 -31.39 0.85
C GLY A 562 -19.12 -29.91 0.81
N VAL A 563 -18.70 -29.39 1.97
CA VAL A 563 -18.26 -27.98 2.17
C VAL A 563 -17.15 -27.55 1.20
N GLY A 564 -16.30 -28.50 0.77
CA GLY A 564 -15.24 -28.27 -0.20
C GLY A 564 -15.75 -27.87 -1.59
N ARG A 565 -16.94 -28.37 -2.01
CA ARG A 565 -17.56 -28.03 -3.30
C ARG A 565 -17.84 -26.53 -3.40
N PHE A 566 -18.28 -25.91 -2.31
CA PHE A 566 -18.60 -24.48 -2.25
C PHE A 566 -17.39 -23.59 -1.97
N SER A 567 -16.17 -24.13 -2.00
CA SER A 567 -14.95 -23.35 -1.88
C SER A 567 -14.37 -23.06 -3.26
N PHE A 568 -14.25 -21.79 -3.64
CA PHE A 568 -13.50 -21.41 -4.83
C PHE A 568 -11.98 -21.61 -4.67
N ASN A 569 -11.50 -21.91 -3.45
CA ASN A 569 -10.07 -22.07 -3.18
C ASN A 569 -9.51 -23.46 -3.53
N VAL A 570 -10.36 -24.48 -3.67
CA VAL A 570 -9.96 -25.87 -3.95
C VAL A 570 -10.68 -26.40 -5.19
N SER A 571 -10.11 -27.43 -5.82
CA SER A 571 -10.75 -28.08 -6.97
C SER A 571 -12.07 -28.76 -6.59
N GLY A 572 -12.94 -28.93 -7.58
CA GLY A 572 -14.24 -29.59 -7.42
C GLY A 572 -15.39 -28.70 -7.90
N GLY A 573 -15.76 -27.67 -7.15
CA GLY A 573 -16.85 -26.77 -7.53
C GLY A 573 -16.45 -25.43 -8.14
N ARG A 574 -15.15 -25.06 -8.06
CA ARG A 574 -14.62 -23.84 -8.66
C ARG A 574 -14.62 -23.90 -10.19
N CYS A 575 -14.59 -22.74 -10.84
CA CYS A 575 -14.24 -22.62 -12.25
C CYS A 575 -12.76 -22.95 -12.45
N GLU A 576 -12.43 -23.88 -13.35
CA GLU A 576 -11.03 -24.30 -13.58
C GLU A 576 -10.23 -23.31 -14.44
N THR A 577 -10.90 -22.50 -15.27
CA THR A 577 -10.26 -21.49 -16.12
C THR A 577 -9.58 -20.40 -15.31
N CYS A 578 -10.28 -19.82 -14.33
CA CYS A 578 -9.71 -18.84 -13.41
C CYS A 578 -9.22 -19.46 -12.09
N GLN A 579 -9.33 -20.77 -11.93
CA GLN A 579 -9.01 -21.50 -10.70
C GLN A 579 -9.65 -20.88 -9.44
N GLY A 580 -10.88 -20.38 -9.60
CA GLY A 580 -11.69 -19.75 -8.55
C GLY A 580 -11.39 -18.28 -8.23
N GLU A 581 -10.48 -17.63 -8.97
CA GLU A 581 -10.23 -16.18 -8.79
C GLU A 581 -11.41 -15.32 -9.27
N GLY A 582 -12.15 -15.80 -10.27
CA GLY A 582 -13.21 -15.03 -10.94
C GLY A 582 -12.68 -14.03 -11.96
N PHE A 583 -11.38 -13.77 -11.95
CA PHE A 583 -10.70 -12.83 -12.83
C PHE A 583 -9.52 -13.52 -13.51
N VAL A 584 -9.08 -12.95 -14.63
CA VAL A 584 -7.86 -13.33 -15.33
C VAL A 584 -6.95 -12.10 -15.46
N SER A 585 -5.66 -12.29 -15.23
CA SER A 585 -4.67 -11.22 -15.42
C SER A 585 -4.48 -10.98 -16.91
N VAL A 586 -4.64 -9.73 -17.34
CA VAL A 586 -4.35 -9.28 -18.70
C VAL A 586 -3.01 -8.54 -18.66
N GLU A 587 -1.99 -9.14 -19.24
CA GLU A 587 -0.68 -8.49 -19.38
C GLU A 587 -0.75 -7.50 -20.55
N LEU A 588 -0.50 -6.23 -20.25
CA LEU A 588 -0.48 -5.16 -21.24
C LEU A 588 0.99 -4.80 -21.54
N LEU A 589 1.36 -4.75 -22.82
CA LEU A 589 2.76 -4.54 -23.24
C LEU A 589 3.40 -3.24 -22.72
N PHE A 590 2.62 -2.17 -22.59
CA PHE A 590 3.11 -0.82 -22.25
C PHE A 590 2.36 -0.18 -21.07
N LEU A 591 1.46 -0.94 -20.44
CA LEU A 591 0.64 -0.47 -19.33
C LEU A 591 0.74 -1.47 -18.17
N PRO A 592 0.48 -1.03 -16.93
CA PRO A 592 0.35 -1.95 -15.82
C PRO A 592 -0.67 -3.05 -16.14
N SER A 593 -0.34 -4.31 -15.84
CA SER A 593 -1.29 -5.42 -15.98
C SER A 593 -2.56 -5.14 -15.20
N THR A 594 -3.71 -5.48 -15.79
CA THR A 594 -5.02 -5.30 -15.17
C THR A 594 -5.72 -6.65 -15.00
N TYR A 595 -6.83 -6.67 -14.28
CA TYR A 595 -7.68 -7.85 -14.15
C TYR A 595 -8.95 -7.65 -14.96
N ALA A 596 -9.36 -8.68 -15.69
CA ALA A 596 -10.65 -8.74 -16.38
C ALA A 596 -11.49 -9.90 -15.81
N PRO A 597 -12.83 -9.80 -15.79
CA PRO A 597 -13.69 -10.92 -15.44
C PRO A 597 -13.36 -12.16 -16.27
N CYS A 598 -13.38 -13.33 -15.64
CA CYS A 598 -13.11 -14.59 -16.31
C CYS A 598 -14.14 -14.83 -17.44
N PRO A 599 -13.71 -15.17 -18.66
CA PRO A 599 -14.62 -15.34 -19.79
C PRO A 599 -15.62 -16.50 -19.61
N ASP A 600 -15.24 -17.53 -18.84
CA ASP A 600 -16.03 -18.75 -18.74
C ASP A 600 -17.08 -18.70 -17.61
N CYS A 601 -16.73 -18.08 -16.48
CA CYS A 601 -17.65 -17.96 -15.34
C CYS A 601 -18.22 -16.55 -15.16
N GLY A 602 -17.80 -15.57 -15.98
CA GLY A 602 -18.26 -14.18 -15.89
C GLY A 602 -18.00 -13.52 -14.55
N GLY A 603 -16.98 -13.96 -13.80
CA GLY A 603 -16.73 -13.50 -12.42
C GLY A 603 -17.35 -14.36 -11.31
N ALA A 604 -18.19 -15.35 -11.64
CA ALA A 604 -18.90 -16.14 -10.64
C ALA A 604 -18.01 -17.06 -9.79
N ARG A 605 -16.78 -17.37 -10.23
CA ARG A 605 -15.77 -18.24 -9.55
C ARG A 605 -16.10 -19.73 -9.50
N TYR A 606 -17.31 -20.15 -9.84
CA TYR A 606 -17.79 -21.54 -9.74
C TYR A 606 -18.16 -22.13 -11.10
N ASN A 607 -18.21 -23.46 -11.17
CA ASN A 607 -18.79 -24.17 -12.30
C ASN A 607 -20.33 -24.17 -12.25
N PRO A 608 -21.01 -24.35 -13.40
CA PRO A 608 -22.47 -24.30 -13.46
C PRO A 608 -23.16 -25.26 -12.48
N GLU A 609 -22.64 -26.48 -12.30
CA GLU A 609 -23.28 -27.48 -11.44
C GLU A 609 -23.30 -27.08 -9.96
N THR A 610 -22.32 -26.29 -9.51
CA THR A 610 -22.30 -25.75 -8.14
C THR A 610 -23.28 -24.58 -7.98
N LEU A 611 -23.50 -23.80 -9.04
CA LEU A 611 -24.41 -22.65 -9.05
C LEU A 611 -25.90 -23.06 -9.06
N GLU A 612 -26.21 -24.32 -9.36
CA GLU A 612 -27.57 -24.87 -9.27
C GLU A 612 -28.05 -25.03 -7.81
N VAL A 613 -27.13 -25.17 -6.85
CA VAL A 613 -27.51 -25.24 -5.44
C VAL A 613 -27.81 -23.84 -4.91
N THR A 614 -29.00 -23.67 -4.34
CA THR A 614 -29.45 -22.41 -3.75
C THR A 614 -29.70 -22.56 -2.26
N TYR A 615 -29.41 -21.48 -1.52
CA TYR A 615 -29.77 -21.29 -0.12
C TYR A 615 -30.67 -20.06 -0.06
N ARG A 616 -31.89 -20.19 0.50
CA ARG A 616 -32.91 -19.12 0.54
C ARG A 616 -33.11 -18.43 -0.82
N GLY A 617 -33.13 -19.22 -1.91
CA GLY A 617 -33.36 -18.73 -3.27
C GLY A 617 -32.16 -18.07 -3.96
N ARG A 618 -30.97 -18.06 -3.34
CA ARG A 618 -29.74 -17.52 -3.96
C ARG A 618 -28.64 -18.57 -4.04
N ASN A 619 -27.90 -18.62 -5.13
CA ASN A 619 -26.71 -19.47 -5.25
C ASN A 619 -25.49 -18.84 -4.56
N ILE A 620 -24.41 -19.62 -4.42
CA ILE A 620 -23.20 -19.20 -3.68
C ILE A 620 -22.55 -17.94 -4.29
N ALA A 621 -22.59 -17.76 -5.61
CA ALA A 621 -22.04 -16.58 -6.28
C ALA A 621 -22.92 -15.34 -6.04
N GLN A 622 -24.24 -15.49 -6.08
CA GLN A 622 -25.19 -14.42 -5.76
C GLN A 622 -25.09 -13.99 -4.29
N VAL A 623 -24.78 -14.91 -3.37
CA VAL A 623 -24.50 -14.57 -1.96
C VAL A 623 -23.19 -13.79 -1.84
N LEU A 624 -22.14 -14.21 -2.57
CA LEU A 624 -20.89 -13.44 -2.63
C LEU A 624 -21.06 -12.05 -3.26
N ASP A 625 -22.09 -11.85 -4.09
CA ASP A 625 -22.38 -10.55 -4.71
C ASP A 625 -23.21 -9.61 -3.82
N LEU A 626 -23.72 -10.10 -2.68
CA LEU A 626 -24.42 -9.25 -1.71
C LEU A 626 -23.48 -8.21 -1.09
N THR A 627 -24.01 -7.01 -0.86
CA THR A 627 -23.37 -6.02 0.03
C THR A 627 -23.39 -6.54 1.47
N VAL A 628 -22.51 -6.02 2.33
CA VAL A 628 -22.53 -6.33 3.77
C VAL A 628 -23.88 -6.00 4.39
N GLU A 629 -24.50 -4.88 4.01
CA GLU A 629 -25.84 -4.49 4.43
C GLU A 629 -26.89 -5.54 4.03
N SER A 630 -27.00 -5.87 2.74
CA SER A 630 -27.96 -6.88 2.27
C SER A 630 -27.68 -8.28 2.82
N ALA A 631 -26.41 -8.61 3.06
CA ALA A 631 -26.02 -9.88 3.68
C ALA A 631 -26.46 -9.94 5.15
N ALA A 632 -26.43 -8.81 5.87
CA ALA A 632 -26.84 -8.77 7.27
C ALA A 632 -28.33 -9.12 7.40
N ASP A 633 -29.16 -8.56 6.51
CA ASP A 633 -30.58 -8.90 6.43
C ASP A 633 -30.78 -10.37 6.04
N PHE A 634 -30.04 -10.84 5.03
CA PHE A 634 -30.15 -12.22 4.51
C PHE A 634 -29.78 -13.31 5.54
N PHE A 635 -28.80 -13.04 6.40
CA PHE A 635 -28.27 -13.97 7.41
C PHE A 635 -28.71 -13.66 8.85
N THR A 636 -29.84 -12.96 9.02
CA THR A 636 -30.38 -12.60 10.35
C THR A 636 -30.49 -13.82 11.30
N ASP A 637 -30.87 -14.99 10.78
CA ASP A 637 -31.04 -16.23 11.56
C ASP A 637 -29.77 -17.08 11.65
N THR A 638 -28.61 -16.57 11.25
CA THR A 638 -27.33 -17.28 11.28
C THR A 638 -26.35 -16.53 12.21
N PRO A 639 -26.40 -16.77 13.54
CA PRO A 639 -25.70 -15.94 14.53
C PRO A 639 -24.20 -15.78 14.31
N ALA A 640 -23.54 -16.82 13.79
CA ALA A 640 -22.11 -16.79 13.51
C ALA A 640 -21.75 -15.83 12.36
N VAL A 641 -22.60 -15.75 11.32
CA VAL A 641 -22.42 -14.81 10.20
C VAL A 641 -22.85 -13.41 10.60
N ALA A 642 -24.01 -13.29 11.26
CA ALA A 642 -24.56 -12.01 11.72
C ALA A 642 -23.59 -11.21 12.60
N ARG A 643 -22.81 -11.90 13.46
CA ARG A 643 -21.77 -11.25 14.28
C ARG A 643 -20.71 -10.55 13.43
N SER A 644 -20.16 -11.24 12.42
CA SER A 644 -19.12 -10.69 11.55
C SER A 644 -19.68 -9.56 10.68
N LEU A 645 -20.92 -9.69 10.19
CA LEU A 645 -21.56 -8.64 9.39
C LEU A 645 -21.85 -7.39 10.22
N ARG A 646 -22.28 -7.55 11.48
CA ARG A 646 -22.50 -6.42 12.39
C ARG A 646 -21.20 -5.64 12.64
N THR A 647 -20.08 -6.31 12.89
CA THR A 647 -18.81 -5.59 13.10
C THR A 647 -18.35 -4.86 11.84
N LEU A 648 -18.63 -5.38 10.64
CA LEU A 648 -18.36 -4.70 9.37
C LEU A 648 -19.27 -3.47 9.17
N LEU A 649 -20.54 -3.56 9.55
CA LEU A 649 -21.47 -2.41 9.54
C LEU A 649 -21.03 -1.33 10.53
N ASP A 650 -20.61 -1.73 11.74
CA ASP A 650 -20.18 -0.83 12.80
C ASP A 650 -18.95 0.00 12.43
N VAL A 651 -18.08 -0.51 11.54
CA VAL A 651 -16.93 0.22 10.98
C VAL A 651 -17.24 0.92 9.64
N GLY A 652 -18.50 0.96 9.21
CA GLY A 652 -18.95 1.71 8.03
C GLY A 652 -18.69 1.03 6.68
N LEU A 653 -18.58 -0.29 6.63
CA LEU A 653 -18.31 -1.06 5.40
C LEU A 653 -19.54 -1.71 4.77
N GLY A 654 -20.74 -1.21 5.09
CA GLY A 654 -22.03 -1.77 4.64
C GLY A 654 -22.15 -1.91 3.11
N TYR A 655 -21.49 -1.04 2.36
CA TYR A 655 -21.56 -0.99 0.90
C TYR A 655 -20.68 -2.01 0.17
N LEU A 656 -19.68 -2.60 0.84
CA LEU A 656 -18.77 -3.55 0.20
C LEU A 656 -19.48 -4.87 -0.08
N ARG A 657 -19.14 -5.51 -1.22
CA ARG A 657 -19.66 -6.86 -1.51
C ARG A 657 -18.84 -7.92 -0.81
N LEU A 658 -19.48 -9.01 -0.38
CA LEU A 658 -18.81 -10.11 0.34
C LEU A 658 -17.64 -10.72 -0.46
N GLY A 659 -17.85 -10.89 -1.76
CA GLY A 659 -16.91 -11.46 -2.72
C GLY A 659 -16.03 -10.43 -3.43
N GLN A 660 -16.11 -9.14 -3.06
CA GLN A 660 -15.34 -8.08 -3.71
C GLN A 660 -13.83 -8.38 -3.64
N PRO A 661 -13.12 -8.41 -4.78
CA PRO A 661 -11.68 -8.65 -4.83
C PRO A 661 -10.89 -7.73 -3.90
N ALA A 662 -9.93 -8.27 -3.17
CA ALA A 662 -9.04 -7.50 -2.31
C ALA A 662 -8.22 -6.44 -3.10
N THR A 663 -8.02 -6.65 -4.39
CA THR A 663 -7.33 -5.74 -5.31
C THR A 663 -8.15 -4.50 -5.68
N GLU A 664 -9.46 -4.52 -5.45
CA GLU A 664 -10.37 -3.39 -5.68
C GLU A 664 -10.59 -2.54 -4.43
N LEU A 665 -10.16 -3.03 -3.26
CA LEU A 665 -10.34 -2.33 -1.99
C LEU A 665 -9.31 -1.22 -1.80
N SER A 666 -9.75 -0.10 -1.22
CA SER A 666 -8.85 0.97 -0.78
C SER A 666 -8.02 0.54 0.44
N GLY A 667 -6.94 1.28 0.72
CA GLY A 667 -6.12 1.05 1.93
C GLY A 667 -6.94 1.17 3.22
N GLY A 668 -7.79 2.20 3.32
CA GLY A 668 -8.69 2.42 4.46
C GLY A 668 -9.81 1.39 4.56
N GLU A 669 -10.33 0.86 3.45
CA GLU A 669 -11.27 -0.28 3.47
C GLU A 669 -10.59 -1.54 4.00
N ALA A 670 -9.40 -1.87 3.49
CA ALA A 670 -8.62 -3.01 3.96
C ALA A 670 -8.30 -2.91 5.47
N GLN A 671 -7.95 -1.73 5.95
CA GLN A 671 -7.70 -1.47 7.36
C GLN A 671 -8.95 -1.65 8.23
N ARG A 672 -10.10 -1.11 7.81
CA ARG A 672 -11.37 -1.28 8.52
C ARG A 672 -11.84 -2.74 8.55
N ILE A 673 -11.59 -3.53 7.49
CA ILE A 673 -11.86 -4.98 7.48
C ILE A 673 -11.01 -5.70 8.53
N LYS A 674 -9.72 -5.35 8.67
CA LYS A 674 -8.84 -5.92 9.71
C LYS A 674 -9.36 -5.57 11.10
N LEU A 675 -9.71 -4.31 11.33
CA LEU A 675 -10.28 -3.86 12.59
C LEU A 675 -11.57 -4.63 12.92
N ALA A 676 -12.52 -4.72 11.98
CA ALA A 676 -13.76 -5.50 12.16
C ALA A 676 -13.49 -6.98 12.45
N SER A 677 -12.45 -7.56 11.84
CA SER A 677 -12.04 -8.94 12.08
C SER A 677 -11.44 -9.17 13.47
N GLU A 678 -10.86 -8.14 14.09
CA GLU A 678 -10.41 -8.20 15.48
C GLU A 678 -11.56 -7.96 16.45
N LEU A 679 -12.46 -7.02 16.15
CA LEU A 679 -13.64 -6.70 16.95
C LEU A 679 -14.59 -7.90 17.13
N GLN A 680 -14.66 -8.81 16.15
CA GLN A 680 -15.49 -10.02 16.26
C GLN A 680 -14.93 -11.08 17.21
N ARG A 681 -13.65 -11.01 17.61
CA ARG A 681 -13.03 -12.02 18.48
C ARG A 681 -13.41 -11.78 19.94
N GLY A 682 -13.85 -12.84 20.62
CA GLY A 682 -14.25 -12.79 22.03
C GLY A 682 -13.11 -12.29 22.95
N ARG A 683 -13.47 -11.46 23.94
CA ARG A 683 -12.54 -10.78 24.84
C ARG A 683 -11.76 -11.76 25.73
N ARG A 684 -10.44 -11.62 25.79
CA ARG A 684 -9.57 -12.17 26.83
C ARG A 684 -8.51 -11.12 27.19
N GLY A 685 -8.69 -10.47 28.34
CA GLY A 685 -7.71 -9.54 28.92
C GLY A 685 -7.53 -8.21 28.18
N HIS A 686 -6.61 -7.40 28.70
CA HIS A 686 -6.16 -6.14 28.10
C HIS A 686 -5.47 -6.40 26.76
N THR A 687 -5.78 -5.58 25.75
CA THR A 687 -5.14 -5.59 24.44
C THR A 687 -4.63 -4.19 24.11
N LEU A 688 -3.43 -4.10 23.55
CA LEU A 688 -2.89 -2.87 22.97
C LEU A 688 -3.17 -2.88 21.46
N TYR A 689 -3.95 -1.91 20.99
CA TYR A 689 -4.21 -1.70 19.57
C TYR A 689 -3.28 -0.62 19.04
N LEU A 690 -2.52 -0.93 17.99
CA LEU A 690 -1.65 0.01 17.29
C LEU A 690 -2.17 0.21 15.87
N LEU A 691 -2.59 1.43 15.54
CA LEU A 691 -3.11 1.77 14.21
C LEU A 691 -2.21 2.82 13.55
N ASP A 692 -1.83 2.55 12.31
CA ASP A 692 -1.01 3.47 11.50
C ASP A 692 -1.93 4.24 10.54
N GLU A 693 -2.05 5.54 10.78
CA GLU A 693 -2.88 6.50 10.02
C GLU A 693 -4.29 5.97 9.69
N PRO A 694 -5.12 5.64 10.71
CA PRO A 694 -6.40 5.01 10.48
C PRO A 694 -7.44 5.88 9.77
N THR A 695 -7.24 7.20 9.71
CA THR A 695 -8.14 8.11 8.99
C THR A 695 -7.70 8.48 7.58
N THR A 696 -6.53 8.04 7.12
CA THR A 696 -6.05 8.38 5.78
C THR A 696 -7.04 7.91 4.71
N GLY A 697 -7.49 8.86 3.89
CA GLY A 697 -8.45 8.64 2.82
C GLY A 697 -9.89 8.43 3.27
N LEU A 698 -10.22 8.74 4.54
CA LEU A 698 -11.59 8.72 5.02
C LEU A 698 -12.22 10.11 4.94
N HIS A 699 -13.51 10.15 4.60
CA HIS A 699 -14.30 11.37 4.75
C HIS A 699 -14.51 11.66 6.25
N PRO A 700 -14.61 12.94 6.69
CA PRO A 700 -14.81 13.27 8.11
C PRO A 700 -15.98 12.52 8.80
N ALA A 701 -17.09 12.31 8.06
CA ALA A 701 -18.20 11.48 8.55
C ALA A 701 -17.82 10.01 8.83
N ASP A 702 -16.92 9.44 8.03
CA ASP A 702 -16.40 8.09 8.23
C ASP A 702 -15.37 8.05 9.38
N VAL A 703 -14.61 9.14 9.56
CA VAL A 703 -13.72 9.34 10.72
C VAL A 703 -14.52 9.31 12.02
N ASP A 704 -15.66 9.99 12.11
CA ASP A 704 -16.54 9.95 13.29
C ASP A 704 -17.04 8.53 13.60
N VAL A 705 -17.36 7.73 12.58
CA VAL A 705 -17.75 6.32 12.75
C VAL A 705 -16.59 5.51 13.33
N LEU A 706 -15.40 5.65 12.75
CA LEU A 706 -14.20 4.95 13.20
C LEU A 706 -13.82 5.35 14.64
N MET A 707 -13.81 6.64 14.96
CA MET A 707 -13.44 7.15 16.28
C MET A 707 -14.40 6.65 17.38
N ARG A 708 -15.69 6.52 17.08
CA ARG A 708 -16.64 5.87 18.01
C ARG A 708 -16.24 4.43 18.32
N GLN A 709 -15.77 3.67 17.35
CA GLN A 709 -15.32 2.29 17.56
C GLN A 709 -14.00 2.24 18.35
N LEU A 710 -13.03 3.09 18.02
CA LEU A 710 -11.74 3.14 18.73
C LEU A 710 -11.93 3.53 20.20
N HIS A 711 -12.76 4.53 20.47
CA HIS A 711 -13.10 4.86 21.84
C HIS A 711 -13.88 3.75 22.55
N GLY A 712 -14.78 3.05 21.85
CA GLY A 712 -15.47 1.88 22.40
C GLY A 712 -14.49 0.77 22.83
N LEU A 713 -13.36 0.60 22.13
CA LEU A 713 -12.28 -0.30 22.57
C LEU A 713 -11.67 0.18 23.89
N VAL A 714 -11.37 1.47 24.01
CA VAL A 714 -10.79 2.06 25.23
C VAL A 714 -11.75 1.96 26.41
N ASP A 715 -13.03 2.24 26.20
CA ASP A 715 -14.08 2.16 27.23
C ASP A 715 -14.25 0.73 27.79
N THR A 716 -13.73 -0.28 27.09
CA THR A 716 -13.73 -1.68 27.53
C THR A 716 -12.43 -2.12 28.21
N GLY A 717 -11.55 -1.16 28.50
CA GLY A 717 -10.29 -1.35 29.24
C GLY A 717 -9.06 -1.62 28.37
N ASN A 718 -9.13 -1.40 27.05
CA ASN A 718 -7.98 -1.56 26.15
C ASN A 718 -7.18 -0.26 26.01
N THR A 719 -5.95 -0.37 25.49
CA THR A 719 -5.15 0.79 25.07
C THR A 719 -5.22 0.92 23.56
N VAL A 720 -5.41 2.14 23.04
CA VAL A 720 -5.35 2.41 21.60
C VAL A 720 -4.28 3.45 21.33
N ILE A 721 -3.33 3.13 20.48
CA ILE A 721 -2.29 4.05 19.99
C ILE A 721 -2.52 4.24 18.50
N VAL A 722 -2.68 5.49 18.07
CA VAL A 722 -2.85 5.84 16.66
C VAL A 722 -1.71 6.74 16.20
N VAL A 723 -1.17 6.51 15.01
CA VAL A 723 -0.40 7.54 14.30
C VAL A 723 -1.37 8.39 13.53
N GLU A 724 -1.38 9.70 13.75
CA GLU A 724 -2.36 10.56 13.12
C GLU A 724 -1.85 11.94 12.71
N HIS A 725 -2.46 12.44 11.64
CA HIS A 725 -2.25 13.78 11.11
C HIS A 725 -3.55 14.58 11.06
N ASP A 726 -4.72 13.92 11.15
CA ASP A 726 -6.00 14.60 11.26
C ASP A 726 -6.16 15.21 12.67
N MET A 727 -6.15 16.53 12.74
CA MET A 727 -6.23 17.24 14.02
C MET A 727 -7.56 17.05 14.75
N SER A 728 -8.64 16.65 14.06
CA SER A 728 -9.89 16.29 14.72
C SER A 728 -9.74 15.01 15.57
N VAL A 729 -8.93 14.06 15.09
CA VAL A 729 -8.60 12.83 15.82
C VAL A 729 -7.62 13.12 16.94
N VAL A 730 -6.58 13.92 16.66
CA VAL A 730 -5.58 14.32 17.67
C VAL A 730 -6.24 15.11 18.81
N ALA A 731 -7.18 16.01 18.49
CA ALA A 731 -7.98 16.75 19.48
C ALA A 731 -8.89 15.82 20.31
N GLY A 732 -9.38 14.72 19.73
CA GLY A 732 -10.20 13.73 20.42
C GLY A 732 -9.42 12.70 21.25
N ALA A 733 -8.08 12.74 21.24
CA ALA A 733 -7.24 11.83 21.99
C ALA A 733 -7.21 12.15 23.49
N ASP A 734 -6.90 11.14 24.32
CA ASP A 734 -6.66 11.35 25.75
C ASP A 734 -5.21 11.85 26.00
N TRP A 735 -4.28 11.45 25.13
CA TRP A 735 -2.86 11.82 25.19
C TRP A 735 -2.29 12.04 23.79
N VAL A 736 -1.38 12.99 23.65
CA VAL A 736 -0.71 13.31 22.39
C VAL A 736 0.80 13.23 22.59
N ILE A 737 1.51 12.62 21.65
CA ILE A 737 2.97 12.65 21.54
C ILE A 737 3.31 13.28 20.19
N ASP A 738 3.90 14.47 20.21
CA ASP A 738 4.30 15.21 19.01
C ASP A 738 5.79 15.00 18.72
N LEU A 739 6.10 14.51 17.52
CA LEU A 739 7.47 14.32 17.02
C LEU A 739 7.88 15.42 16.05
N GLY A 740 9.07 15.97 16.23
CA GLY A 740 9.58 17.03 15.37
C GLY A 740 10.95 17.55 15.81
N PRO A 741 11.25 18.85 15.60
CA PRO A 741 10.37 19.88 15.00
C PRO A 741 10.16 19.76 13.47
N GLY A 742 11.04 19.03 12.77
CA GLY A 742 10.97 18.81 11.32
C GLY A 742 10.96 17.33 10.91
N GLY A 743 11.08 17.07 9.60
CA GLY A 743 11.33 15.73 9.05
C GLY A 743 12.82 15.43 8.93
N GLY A 744 13.17 14.14 8.81
CA GLY A 744 14.57 13.71 8.59
C GLY A 744 15.48 14.11 9.75
N ASP A 745 16.61 14.76 9.43
CA ASP A 745 17.63 15.17 10.40
C ASP A 745 17.18 16.30 11.33
N GLN A 746 16.12 17.02 10.98
CA GLN A 746 15.50 18.01 11.87
C GLN A 746 14.41 17.41 12.76
N GLY A 747 14.14 16.10 12.61
CA GLY A 747 13.16 15.36 13.39
C GLY A 747 13.78 14.48 14.47
N GLY A 748 13.03 13.44 14.83
CA GLY A 748 13.49 12.37 15.72
C GLY A 748 13.64 12.75 17.18
N ARG A 749 12.86 13.75 17.62
CA ARG A 749 12.72 14.17 19.01
C ARG A 749 11.23 14.28 19.37
N ILE A 750 10.90 14.01 20.62
CA ILE A 750 9.58 14.36 21.18
C ILE A 750 9.65 15.85 21.51
N VAL A 751 8.83 16.66 20.83
CA VAL A 751 8.75 18.11 21.07
C VAL A 751 7.71 18.45 22.13
N ALA A 752 6.65 17.63 22.24
CA ALA A 752 5.63 17.75 23.27
C ALA A 752 5.03 16.37 23.58
N ALA A 753 4.65 16.14 24.83
CA ALA A 753 3.85 14.98 25.23
C ALA A 753 2.92 15.38 26.38
N GLY A 754 1.63 15.10 26.26
CA GLY A 754 0.62 15.54 27.23
C GLY A 754 -0.80 15.42 26.71
N PRO A 755 -1.81 15.84 27.49
CA PRO A 755 -3.17 16.04 27.00
C PRO A 755 -3.21 17.01 25.80
N PRO A 756 -4.18 16.89 24.87
CA PRO A 756 -4.24 17.74 23.68
C PRO A 756 -4.19 19.25 23.97
N THR A 757 -4.85 19.70 25.04
CA THR A 757 -4.91 21.12 25.45
C THR A 757 -3.57 21.67 25.92
N GLU A 758 -2.69 20.82 26.46
CA GLU A 758 -1.32 21.20 26.84
C GLU A 758 -0.42 21.25 25.61
N VAL A 759 -0.47 20.21 24.76
CA VAL A 759 0.31 20.15 23.52
C VAL A 759 -0.02 21.31 22.57
N ALA A 760 -1.28 21.75 22.52
CA ALA A 760 -1.73 22.89 21.74
C ALA A 760 -1.09 24.24 22.16
N ARG A 761 -0.44 24.31 23.32
CA ARG A 761 0.21 25.52 23.85
C ARG A 761 1.74 25.47 23.80
N THR A 762 2.31 24.36 23.32
CA THR A 762 3.76 24.17 23.32
C THR A 762 4.45 25.02 22.26
N GLU A 763 5.39 25.87 22.69
CA GLU A 763 6.25 26.63 21.78
C GLU A 763 7.23 25.69 21.03
N GLY A 764 7.45 25.97 19.74
CA GLY A 764 8.37 25.17 18.90
C GLY A 764 7.77 23.86 18.36
N SER A 765 6.54 23.52 18.71
CA SER A 765 5.78 22.46 18.03
C SER A 765 5.12 23.00 16.76
N THR A 766 5.40 22.35 15.63
CA THR A 766 4.73 22.64 14.34
C THR A 766 3.26 22.25 14.36
N THR A 767 2.87 21.34 15.26
CA THR A 767 1.51 20.81 15.40
C THR A 767 0.62 21.70 16.27
N ALA A 768 1.19 22.37 17.27
CA ALA A 768 0.45 23.09 18.32
C ALA A 768 -0.62 24.07 17.79
N ALA A 769 -0.29 24.90 16.80
CA ALA A 769 -1.21 25.88 16.24
C ALA A 769 -2.43 25.24 15.55
N TYR A 770 -2.22 24.12 14.84
CA TYR A 770 -3.29 23.39 14.17
C TYR A 770 -4.17 22.65 15.17
N LEU A 771 -3.57 22.07 16.21
CA LEU A 771 -4.29 21.43 17.31
C LEU A 771 -5.13 22.45 18.10
N ALA A 772 -4.59 23.64 18.36
CA ALA A 772 -5.33 24.73 19.00
C ALA A 772 -6.57 25.15 18.19
N ARG A 773 -6.45 25.21 16.86
CA ARG A 773 -7.58 25.51 15.97
C ARG A 773 -8.62 24.40 15.94
N ALA A 774 -8.23 23.14 16.06
CA ALA A 774 -9.15 22.01 16.09
C ALA A 774 -9.88 21.86 17.44
N LEU A 775 -9.29 22.37 18.52
CA LEU A 775 -9.90 22.42 19.86
C LEU A 775 -10.82 23.63 20.07
N ALA A 776 -10.73 24.65 19.22
CA ALA A 776 -11.55 25.86 19.24
C ALA A 776 -12.85 25.67 18.45
#